data_AF-A0A9D1W901-F1
#
_entry.id   AF-A0A9D1W901-F1
#
_cell.length_a   1.000
_cell.length_b   1.000
_cell.length_c   1.000
_cell.angle_alpha   90.00
_cell.angle_beta   90.00
_cell.angle_gamma   90.00
#
_symmetry.space_group_name_H-M   'P 1'
#
loop_
_entity.id
_entity.type
_entity.pdbx_description
1 polymer ?
#
loop_
_entity_poly.entity_id
_entity_poly.type
_entity_poly.pdbx_seq_one_letter_code
_entity_poly.pdbx_strand_id
1 'polypeptide(L)'
;ERLFSDMRMPENPPVRSEYKVDLKGENQYMVVTDEEMPQTIGQIIIKMPNEKVTTVGQYRQSLIESVLTSMINSRISELSQSSNPPFIGGGVEMGRFLANLDNFSVFFAAKPGAIEEGFRAIYTELERVRQFGFSESELNRTIASMRKSNETSYIERDKKKSDAYVNSYLNHFLKDAPALSNEYRYELMNQLLPTITLEEVEKAFLSSFVDENRDILFLGPEGDKDKMPKEEEVLAWVSEIQKEQLTAYEDNVSDLPLLASQPVAGKIVKESKIDGIETSEIVLSNGVKVYLKPTTYKNNEIVISAFSPGGTSLYSDEDYLSASNAASLINSSGLGQYNNVEIKKYLADKRVNVSPSISERYESLSGYSDKDGLETAFEMIYGYFTEPRIEDDVFQSFITSTRSNLANQGNNPQYVFGKEITEALYNNSIRRTPMSLEKVDQINKDRAFEIFKERFADASDFTFVIVGSFDEEEIKPLLEQYLAALPTVDRKDEPRDLGLYEPNKGFNKDVYKGKEEKVNVNLAYYTDYDYNDKNNINVSALSSVLSIKLIEILREEEGGVYGVGAQGSYSKEPKPRLSLNIGFGTSPEKVDKLIELTKKEINRVKTEGPNAEDVQKFIIERERQFQVQQEENGFWLNNITSALRMGEDPTKFLNYLDRVRGVTPETIKDVAKKYLDEDKLFQFILHPDKKEN
;
A
#
# COMPACT_ATOMS: atom_id res chain seq x y z
N GLU A 1 -36.08 8.22 -22.99
CA GLU A 1 -36.97 8.68 -24.08
C GLU A 1 -37.06 10.20 -24.19
N ARG A 2 -37.57 10.95 -23.20
CA ARG A 2 -37.75 12.42 -23.29
C ARG A 2 -36.57 13.24 -23.85
N LEU A 3 -35.32 12.85 -23.58
CA LEU A 3 -34.12 13.60 -23.98
C LEU A 3 -33.49 13.11 -25.30
N PHE A 4 -33.88 11.94 -25.80
CA PHE A 4 -33.18 11.27 -26.92
C PHE A 4 -34.14 10.63 -27.94
N SER A 5 -35.47 10.76 -27.78
CA SER A 5 -36.46 10.16 -28.68
C SER A 5 -36.51 10.81 -30.08
N ASP A 6 -36.04 12.04 -30.17
CA ASP A 6 -35.85 12.81 -31.40
C ASP A 6 -34.50 12.53 -32.07
N MET A 7 -33.55 11.87 -31.38
CA MET A 7 -32.33 11.40 -32.04
C MET A 7 -32.70 10.41 -33.14
N ARG A 8 -32.17 10.66 -34.33
CA ARG A 8 -32.28 9.79 -35.49
C ARG A 8 -30.91 9.21 -35.77
N MET A 9 -30.85 7.90 -35.98
CA MET A 9 -29.65 7.30 -36.57
C MET A 9 -29.43 7.97 -37.93
N PRO A 10 -28.23 8.52 -38.20
CA PRO A 10 -27.92 9.05 -39.52
C PRO A 10 -28.09 7.93 -40.56
N GLU A 11 -28.54 8.26 -41.77
CA GLU A 11 -28.77 7.28 -42.84
C GLU A 11 -27.51 6.46 -43.18
N ASN A 12 -26.33 7.07 -43.01
CA ASN A 12 -25.03 6.46 -43.22
C ASN A 12 -24.15 6.67 -41.98
N PRO A 13 -24.31 5.88 -40.91
CA PRO A 13 -23.46 6.00 -39.74
C PRO A 13 -22.01 5.65 -40.09
N PRO A 14 -21.01 6.33 -39.49
CA PRO A 14 -19.61 5.92 -39.64
C PRO A 14 -19.44 4.44 -39.26
N VAL A 15 -18.70 3.70 -40.08
CA VAL A 15 -18.37 2.30 -39.76
C VAL A 15 -17.42 2.30 -38.57
N ARG A 16 -17.77 1.59 -37.50
CA ARG A 16 -16.86 1.35 -36.38
C ARG A 16 -15.79 0.36 -36.81
N SER A 17 -14.58 0.84 -37.11
CA SER A 17 -13.44 -0.04 -37.43
C SER A 17 -12.96 -0.80 -36.21
N GLU A 18 -12.82 -2.11 -36.33
CA GLU A 18 -12.10 -2.93 -35.36
C GLU A 18 -10.64 -3.06 -35.79
N TYR A 19 -9.73 -2.64 -34.90
CA TYR A 19 -8.30 -2.80 -35.11
C TYR A 19 -7.87 -4.15 -34.53
N LYS A 20 -7.13 -4.92 -35.31
CA LYS A 20 -6.60 -6.22 -34.91
C LYS A 20 -5.07 -6.22 -34.98
N VAL A 21 -4.47 -7.06 -34.15
CA VAL A 21 -3.05 -7.38 -34.16
C VAL A 21 -2.95 -8.86 -34.50
N ASP A 22 -2.29 -9.15 -35.62
CA ASP A 22 -2.09 -10.52 -36.09
C ASP A 22 -0.96 -11.19 -35.30
N LEU A 23 -1.17 -12.46 -34.95
CA LEU A 23 -0.13 -13.33 -34.40
C LEU A 23 0.79 -13.75 -35.54
N LYS A 24 2.11 -13.56 -35.36
CA LYS A 24 3.11 -13.79 -36.40
C LYS A 24 3.58 -15.25 -36.48
N GLY A 25 3.36 -16.05 -35.44
CA GLY A 25 3.93 -17.39 -35.30
C GLY A 25 5.44 -17.38 -35.05
N GLU A 26 5.99 -16.23 -34.66
CA GLU A 26 7.42 -16.00 -34.47
C GLU A 26 7.68 -15.49 -33.05
N ASN A 27 8.82 -15.88 -32.48
CA ASN A 27 9.30 -15.35 -31.22
C ASN A 27 10.16 -14.10 -31.50
N GLN A 28 10.13 -13.15 -30.58
CA GLN A 28 10.83 -11.88 -30.71
C GLN A 28 11.67 -11.60 -29.46
N TYR A 29 12.74 -10.84 -29.65
CA TYR A 29 13.64 -10.41 -28.58
C TYR A 29 13.88 -8.91 -28.66
N MET A 30 13.91 -8.23 -27.51
CA MET A 30 14.28 -6.82 -27.46
C MET A 30 14.91 -6.44 -26.13
N VAL A 31 15.92 -5.57 -26.21
CA VAL A 31 16.45 -4.82 -25.07
C VAL A 31 16.03 -3.37 -25.24
N VAL A 32 15.49 -2.78 -24.17
CA VAL A 32 15.21 -1.35 -24.09
C VAL A 32 15.90 -0.80 -22.85
N THR A 33 16.63 0.29 -23.01
CA THR A 33 17.32 0.95 -21.91
C THR A 33 16.91 2.40 -21.77
N ASP A 34 16.92 2.90 -20.54
CA ASP A 34 16.56 4.28 -20.20
C ASP A 34 17.40 4.77 -19.02
N GLU A 35 17.80 6.05 -19.01
CA GLU A 35 18.63 6.63 -17.94
C GLU A 35 17.90 6.74 -16.60
N GLU A 36 16.56 6.81 -16.59
CA GLU A 36 15.74 6.95 -15.39
C GLU A 36 15.31 5.61 -14.78
N MET A 37 15.51 4.49 -15.50
CA MET A 37 15.17 3.17 -14.98
C MET A 37 16.06 2.80 -13.77
N PRO A 38 15.48 2.50 -12.60
CA PRO A 38 16.27 2.17 -11.40
C PRO A 38 16.70 0.70 -11.34
N GLN A 39 16.10 -0.18 -12.15
CA GLN A 39 16.33 -1.62 -12.09
C GLN A 39 16.11 -2.27 -13.45
N THR A 40 16.72 -3.43 -13.65
CA THR A 40 16.51 -4.26 -14.84
C THR A 40 15.31 -5.18 -14.64
N ILE A 41 14.38 -5.17 -15.58
CA ILE A 41 13.16 -5.98 -15.60
C ILE A 41 13.24 -6.91 -16.81
N GLY A 42 13.15 -8.22 -16.57
CA GLY A 42 12.94 -9.21 -17.62
C GLY A 42 11.44 -9.50 -17.77
N GLN A 43 10.97 -9.63 -19.00
CA GLN A 43 9.60 -10.02 -19.32
C GLN A 43 9.56 -11.08 -20.41
N ILE A 44 8.63 -12.02 -20.27
CA ILE A 44 8.28 -12.99 -21.32
C ILE A 44 6.79 -12.84 -21.55
N ILE A 45 6.38 -12.42 -22.74
CA ILE A 45 4.98 -12.19 -23.10
C ILE A 45 4.59 -13.18 -24.19
N ILE A 46 3.75 -14.15 -23.87
CA ILE A 46 3.23 -15.12 -24.83
C ILE A 46 1.84 -14.67 -25.26
N LYS A 47 1.71 -14.24 -26.52
CA LYS A 47 0.46 -13.68 -27.05
C LYS A 47 -0.45 -14.79 -27.57
N MET A 48 -1.73 -14.72 -27.20
CA MET A 48 -2.76 -15.68 -27.58
C MET A 48 -4.03 -14.97 -28.04
N PRO A 49 -4.87 -15.61 -28.88
CA PRO A 49 -6.15 -15.02 -29.28
C PRO A 49 -7.02 -14.72 -28.05
N ASN A 50 -7.68 -13.57 -28.02
CA ASN A 50 -8.60 -13.26 -26.94
C ASN A 50 -9.84 -14.17 -26.98
N GLU A 51 -10.15 -14.79 -25.84
CA GLU A 51 -11.40 -15.52 -25.67
C GLU A 51 -12.41 -14.70 -24.87
N LYS A 52 -13.59 -14.44 -25.46
CA LYS A 52 -14.67 -13.76 -24.76
C LYS A 52 -15.38 -14.72 -23.81
N VAL A 53 -15.64 -14.27 -22.58
CA VAL A 53 -16.38 -15.04 -21.58
C VAL A 53 -17.88 -14.73 -21.67
N THR A 54 -18.62 -15.49 -22.48
CA THR A 54 -20.07 -15.33 -22.68
C THR A 54 -20.91 -16.52 -22.23
N THR A 55 -20.26 -17.64 -21.87
CA THR A 55 -20.90 -18.88 -21.43
C THR A 55 -20.36 -19.36 -20.08
N VAL A 56 -21.11 -20.21 -19.39
CA VAL A 56 -20.66 -20.86 -18.13
C VAL A 56 -19.38 -21.67 -18.34
N GLY A 57 -19.25 -22.36 -19.48
CA GLY A 57 -18.04 -23.13 -19.81
C GLY A 57 -16.80 -22.23 -19.93
N GLN A 58 -16.91 -21.09 -20.62
CA GLN A 58 -15.81 -20.12 -20.72
C GLN A 58 -15.49 -19.45 -19.37
N TYR A 59 -16.50 -19.25 -18.53
CA TYR A 59 -16.27 -18.73 -17.18
C TYR A 59 -15.53 -19.76 -16.32
N ARG A 60 -15.84 -21.05 -16.46
CA ARG A 60 -15.06 -22.13 -15.82
C ARG A 60 -13.61 -22.14 -16.31
N GLN A 61 -13.40 -21.95 -17.61
CA GLN A 61 -12.06 -21.84 -18.18
C GLN A 61 -11.29 -20.66 -17.56
N SER A 62 -11.88 -19.47 -17.46
CA SER A 62 -11.21 -18.33 -16.81
C SER A 62 -10.94 -18.54 -15.31
N LEU A 63 -11.72 -19.40 -14.63
CA LEU A 63 -11.42 -19.82 -13.26
C LEU A 63 -10.20 -20.76 -13.21
N ILE A 64 -10.06 -21.71 -14.14
CA ILE A 64 -8.87 -22.58 -14.25
C ILE A 64 -7.62 -21.73 -14.43
N GLU A 65 -7.69 -20.72 -15.30
CA GLU A 65 -6.64 -19.75 -15.56
C GLU A 65 -6.26 -18.92 -14.32
N SER A 66 -7.25 -18.53 -13.53
CA SER A 66 -7.05 -17.84 -12.25
C SER A 66 -6.41 -18.74 -11.19
N VAL A 67 -6.80 -20.02 -11.14
CA VAL A 67 -6.19 -21.04 -10.28
C VAL A 67 -4.73 -21.26 -10.68
N LEU A 68 -4.46 -21.44 -11.97
CA LEU A 68 -3.12 -21.62 -12.54
C LEU A 68 -2.18 -20.49 -12.14
N THR A 69 -2.57 -19.25 -12.43
CA THR A 69 -1.73 -18.07 -12.12
C THR A 69 -1.50 -17.89 -10.63
N SER A 70 -2.51 -18.17 -9.79
CA SER A 70 -2.39 -18.14 -8.33
C SER A 70 -1.38 -19.18 -7.79
N MET A 71 -1.41 -20.41 -8.32
CA MET A 71 -0.49 -21.47 -7.92
C MET A 71 0.95 -21.16 -8.33
N ILE A 72 1.18 -20.69 -9.56
CA ILE A 72 2.52 -20.29 -10.03
C ILE A 72 3.06 -19.12 -9.19
N ASN A 73 2.24 -18.09 -8.96
CA ASN A 73 2.66 -16.94 -8.17
C ASN A 73 2.96 -17.31 -6.71
N SER A 74 2.30 -18.33 -6.16
CA SER A 74 2.62 -18.84 -4.82
C SER A 74 4.06 -19.38 -4.77
N ARG A 75 4.48 -20.18 -5.76
CA ARG A 75 5.87 -20.69 -5.83
C ARG A 75 6.90 -19.59 -6.10
N ILE A 76 6.62 -18.67 -7.02
CA ILE A 76 7.51 -17.53 -7.31
C ILE A 76 7.68 -16.64 -6.07
N SER A 77 6.61 -16.45 -5.29
CA SER A 77 6.65 -15.72 -4.03
C SER A 77 7.59 -16.40 -3.01
N GLU A 78 7.58 -17.72 -2.91
CA GLU A 78 8.53 -18.46 -2.06
C GLU A 78 9.99 -18.24 -2.50
N LEU A 79 10.27 -18.26 -3.82
CA LEU A 79 11.62 -17.98 -4.35
C LEU A 79 12.13 -16.58 -3.95
N SER A 80 11.26 -15.58 -4.02
CA SER A 80 11.59 -14.20 -3.61
C SER A 80 11.88 -14.05 -2.12
N GLN A 81 11.49 -15.04 -1.30
CA GLN A 81 11.65 -15.04 0.15
C GLN A 81 12.78 -15.96 0.63
N SER A 82 13.42 -16.68 -0.29
CA SER A 82 14.59 -17.51 0.01
C SER A 82 15.77 -16.67 0.52
N SER A 83 16.73 -17.33 1.17
CA SER A 83 17.91 -16.70 1.79
C SER A 83 18.77 -15.88 0.83
N ASN A 84 18.87 -16.35 -0.41
CA ASN A 84 19.49 -15.66 -1.53
C ASN A 84 18.44 -15.57 -2.65
N PRO A 85 17.55 -14.57 -2.61
CA PRO A 85 16.48 -14.47 -3.60
C PRO A 85 17.11 -14.25 -4.98
N PRO A 86 16.73 -15.02 -6.01
CA PRO A 86 17.33 -14.90 -7.34
C PRO A 86 16.94 -13.62 -8.07
N PHE A 87 15.86 -12.98 -7.64
CA PHE A 87 15.33 -11.71 -8.15
C PHE A 87 14.71 -10.91 -6.99
N ILE A 88 14.54 -9.59 -7.18
CA ILE A 88 13.94 -8.68 -6.20
C ILE A 88 12.44 -8.98 -6.05
N GLY A 89 11.78 -9.26 -7.16
CA GLY A 89 10.37 -9.62 -7.23
C GLY A 89 10.03 -10.13 -8.62
N GLY A 90 8.93 -10.84 -8.76
CA GLY A 90 8.48 -11.39 -10.04
C GLY A 90 7.16 -12.10 -9.91
N GLY A 91 6.62 -12.54 -11.03
CA GLY A 91 5.34 -13.22 -11.08
C GLY A 91 4.92 -13.58 -12.50
N VAL A 92 3.73 -14.18 -12.59
CA VAL A 92 3.02 -14.41 -13.83
C VAL A 92 1.64 -13.76 -13.80
N GLU A 93 1.18 -13.35 -14.96
CA GLU A 93 -0.16 -12.80 -15.17
C GLU A 93 -0.77 -13.42 -16.42
N MET A 94 -2.09 -13.52 -16.45
CA MET A 94 -2.80 -13.93 -17.64
C MET A 94 -4.08 -13.12 -17.81
N GLY A 95 -4.34 -12.66 -19.03
CA GLY A 95 -5.56 -11.94 -19.35
C GLY A 95 -5.43 -11.00 -20.55
N ARG A 96 -6.32 -10.00 -20.58
CA ARG A 96 -6.47 -9.11 -21.72
C ARG A 96 -5.25 -8.24 -21.96
N PHE A 97 -4.72 -8.28 -23.18
CA PHE A 97 -3.53 -7.55 -23.58
C PHE A 97 -3.84 -6.38 -24.53
N LEU A 98 -3.68 -6.58 -25.84
CA LEU A 98 -3.81 -5.54 -26.86
C LEU A 98 -4.79 -5.98 -27.94
N ALA A 99 -5.72 -5.09 -28.31
CA ALA A 99 -6.71 -5.33 -29.34
C ALA A 99 -7.52 -6.63 -29.13
N ASN A 100 -7.28 -7.63 -29.99
CA ASN A 100 -7.91 -8.96 -30.01
C ASN A 100 -7.05 -10.06 -29.38
N LEU A 101 -6.06 -9.71 -28.57
CA LEU A 101 -5.11 -10.64 -27.96
C LEU A 101 -5.21 -10.62 -26.44
N ASP A 102 -5.10 -11.81 -25.86
CA ASP A 102 -4.74 -12.05 -24.47
C ASP A 102 -3.24 -12.38 -24.39
N ASN A 103 -2.68 -12.45 -23.19
CA ASN A 103 -1.34 -12.94 -22.98
C ASN A 103 -1.22 -13.82 -21.73
N PHE A 104 -0.24 -14.71 -21.73
CA PHE A 104 0.41 -15.24 -20.54
C PHE A 104 1.75 -14.52 -20.41
N SER A 105 1.91 -13.72 -19.37
CA SER A 105 3.09 -12.89 -19.14
C SER A 105 3.84 -13.35 -17.90
N VAL A 106 5.16 -13.31 -17.98
CA VAL A 106 6.08 -13.59 -16.90
C VAL A 106 6.95 -12.35 -16.73
N PHE A 107 7.22 -11.92 -15.50
CA PHE A 107 8.14 -10.82 -15.25
C PHE A 107 8.98 -11.03 -14.01
N PHE A 108 10.17 -10.43 -13.99
CA PHE A 108 11.00 -10.30 -12.78
C PHE A 108 11.83 -9.03 -12.80
N ALA A 109 12.11 -8.50 -11.61
CA ALA A 109 13.11 -7.47 -11.38
C ALA A 109 14.43 -8.13 -10.95
N ALA A 110 15.47 -8.01 -11.77
CA ALA A 110 16.76 -8.62 -11.51
C ALA A 110 17.55 -7.85 -10.45
N LYS A 111 18.33 -8.56 -9.62
CA LYS A 111 19.38 -7.91 -8.83
C LYS A 111 20.44 -7.33 -9.78
N PRO A 112 21.16 -6.26 -9.41
CA PRO A 112 22.26 -5.73 -10.22
C PRO A 112 23.27 -6.81 -10.61
N GLY A 113 23.49 -7.00 -11.91
CA GLY A 113 24.40 -8.02 -12.45
C GLY A 113 23.89 -9.47 -12.41
N ALA A 114 22.66 -9.72 -11.95
CA ALA A 114 22.09 -11.06 -11.79
C ALA A 114 20.92 -11.34 -12.75
N ILE A 115 20.97 -10.80 -13.96
CA ILE A 115 19.89 -10.94 -14.96
C ILE A 115 19.69 -12.42 -15.33
N GLU A 116 20.78 -13.14 -15.59
CA GLU A 116 20.75 -14.57 -15.88
C GLU A 116 20.19 -15.39 -14.71
N GLU A 117 20.66 -15.12 -13.48
CA GLU A 117 20.17 -15.80 -12.27
C GLU A 117 18.64 -15.63 -12.11
N GLY A 118 18.15 -14.39 -12.24
CA GLY A 118 16.72 -14.10 -12.15
C GLY A 118 15.90 -14.76 -13.26
N PHE A 119 16.39 -14.70 -14.51
CA PHE A 119 15.75 -15.34 -15.65
C PHE A 119 15.68 -16.86 -15.46
N ARG A 120 16.83 -17.48 -15.15
CA ARG A 120 16.93 -18.92 -14.96
C ARG A 120 16.03 -19.37 -13.82
N ALA A 121 15.99 -18.66 -12.69
CA ALA A 121 15.16 -19.06 -11.56
C ALA A 121 13.66 -19.10 -11.91
N ILE A 122 13.12 -18.04 -12.51
CA ILE A 122 11.70 -18.04 -12.91
C ILE A 122 11.43 -19.07 -14.00
N TYR A 123 12.26 -19.11 -15.05
CA TYR A 123 12.04 -20.03 -16.16
C TYR A 123 12.17 -21.50 -15.71
N THR A 124 13.08 -21.79 -14.77
CA THR A 124 13.21 -23.12 -14.14
C THR A 124 11.96 -23.51 -13.37
N GLU A 125 11.31 -22.57 -12.67
CA GLU A 125 10.05 -22.88 -11.98
C GLU A 125 8.92 -23.16 -12.97
N LEU A 126 8.84 -22.44 -14.08
CA LEU A 126 7.88 -22.73 -15.15
C LEU A 126 8.16 -24.10 -15.80
N GLU A 127 9.43 -24.43 -16.02
CA GLU A 127 9.84 -25.75 -16.52
C GLU A 127 9.57 -26.86 -15.50
N ARG A 128 9.69 -26.58 -14.20
CA ARG A 128 9.30 -27.51 -13.13
C ARG A 128 7.80 -27.78 -13.16
N VAL A 129 6.97 -26.76 -13.34
CA VAL A 129 5.53 -26.92 -13.57
C VAL A 129 5.27 -27.74 -14.85
N ARG A 130 6.01 -27.49 -15.93
CA ARG A 130 5.90 -28.27 -17.19
C ARG A 130 6.19 -29.75 -17.00
N GLN A 131 7.20 -30.09 -16.20
CA GLN A 131 7.67 -31.48 -16.01
C GLN A 131 6.90 -32.25 -14.93
N PHE A 132 6.52 -31.58 -13.84
CA PHE A 132 5.98 -32.23 -12.64
C PHE A 132 4.58 -31.77 -12.26
N GLY A 133 4.06 -30.71 -12.87
CA GLY A 133 2.77 -30.14 -12.52
C GLY A 133 2.72 -29.56 -11.11
N PHE A 134 1.57 -29.73 -10.47
CA PHE A 134 1.34 -29.26 -9.11
C PHE A 134 0.91 -30.38 -8.17
N SER A 135 1.09 -30.17 -6.88
CA SER A 135 0.57 -31.07 -5.85
C SER A 135 -0.91 -30.80 -5.56
N GLU A 136 -1.61 -31.83 -5.08
CA GLU A 136 -3.01 -31.70 -4.64
C GLU A 136 -3.16 -30.70 -3.50
N SER A 137 -2.18 -30.59 -2.61
CA SER A 137 -2.22 -29.63 -1.50
C SER A 137 -2.15 -28.18 -1.99
N GLU A 138 -1.38 -27.89 -3.05
CA GLU A 138 -1.37 -26.57 -3.69
C GLU A 138 -2.75 -26.24 -4.28
N LEU A 139 -3.34 -27.16 -5.04
CA LEU A 139 -4.66 -26.94 -5.67
C LEU A 139 -5.74 -26.70 -4.61
N ASN A 140 -5.81 -27.59 -3.62
CA ASN A 140 -6.82 -27.50 -2.55
C ASN A 140 -6.71 -26.17 -1.78
N ARG A 141 -5.48 -25.71 -1.50
CA ARG A 141 -5.24 -24.43 -0.82
C ARG A 141 -5.68 -23.24 -1.66
N THR A 142 -5.35 -23.23 -2.95
CA THR A 142 -5.77 -22.18 -3.88
C THR A 142 -7.29 -22.14 -4.03
N ILE A 143 -7.94 -23.30 -4.17
CA ILE A 143 -9.41 -23.40 -4.25
C ILE A 143 -10.05 -22.90 -2.95
N ALA A 144 -9.53 -23.30 -1.78
CA ALA A 144 -10.03 -22.83 -0.49
C ALA A 144 -9.95 -21.30 -0.36
N SER A 145 -8.80 -20.70 -0.73
CA SER A 145 -8.60 -19.25 -0.72
C SER A 145 -9.58 -18.52 -1.64
N MET A 146 -9.74 -18.99 -2.88
CA MET A 146 -10.69 -18.40 -3.84
C MET A 146 -12.15 -18.53 -3.38
N ARG A 147 -12.50 -19.66 -2.75
CA ARG A 147 -13.84 -19.86 -2.15
C ARG A 147 -14.08 -18.92 -0.99
N LYS A 148 -13.11 -18.73 -0.08
CA LYS A 148 -13.22 -17.76 1.02
C LYS A 148 -13.39 -16.33 0.51
N SER A 149 -12.67 -15.96 -0.56
CA SER A 149 -12.82 -14.64 -1.21
C SER A 149 -14.22 -14.46 -1.84
N ASN A 150 -14.73 -15.51 -2.49
CA ASN A 150 -16.09 -15.52 -3.06
C ASN A 150 -17.17 -15.41 -1.98
N GLU A 151 -17.03 -16.18 -0.89
CA GLU A 151 -17.90 -16.12 0.28
C GLU A 151 -17.88 -14.73 0.91
N THR A 152 -16.71 -14.15 1.14
CA THR A 152 -16.57 -12.79 1.67
C THR A 152 -17.29 -11.78 0.78
N SER A 153 -17.10 -11.87 -0.54
CA SER A 153 -17.76 -10.99 -1.51
C SER A 153 -19.29 -11.15 -1.49
N TYR A 154 -19.80 -12.36 -1.28
CA TYR A 154 -21.21 -12.64 -1.15
C TYR A 154 -21.78 -12.12 0.18
N ILE A 155 -21.08 -12.33 1.29
CA ILE A 155 -21.49 -11.82 2.59
C ILE A 155 -21.58 -10.30 2.54
N GLU A 156 -20.63 -9.60 1.94
CA GLU A 156 -20.58 -8.13 1.86
C GLU A 156 -21.44 -7.49 0.74
N ARG A 157 -22.24 -8.27 0.01
CA ARG A 157 -22.84 -7.86 -1.26
C ARG A 157 -23.78 -6.64 -1.17
N ASP A 158 -24.53 -6.51 -0.07
CA ASP A 158 -25.46 -5.39 0.19
C ASP A 158 -24.76 -4.18 0.85
N LYS A 159 -23.48 -4.32 1.23
CA LYS A 159 -22.61 -3.25 1.78
C LYS A 159 -21.53 -2.80 0.80
N LYS A 160 -21.79 -3.01 -0.50
CA LYS A 160 -20.90 -2.67 -1.60
C LYS A 160 -21.19 -1.26 -2.13
N LYS A 161 -20.13 -0.48 -2.36
CA LYS A 161 -20.22 0.87 -2.93
C LYS A 161 -20.69 0.83 -4.39
N SER A 162 -21.36 1.90 -4.82
CA SER A 162 -21.98 2.00 -6.16
C SER A 162 -20.98 2.01 -7.31
N ASP A 163 -19.78 2.54 -7.09
CA ASP A 163 -18.66 2.56 -8.03
C ASP A 163 -18.28 1.16 -8.53
N ALA A 164 -18.35 0.15 -7.67
CA ALA A 164 -18.06 -1.23 -8.06
C ALA A 164 -19.09 -1.79 -9.07
N TYR A 165 -20.37 -1.39 -8.95
CA TYR A 165 -21.40 -1.75 -9.93
C TYR A 165 -21.23 -0.96 -11.23
N VAL A 166 -20.94 0.34 -11.14
CA VAL A 166 -20.63 1.18 -12.31
C VAL A 166 -19.48 0.60 -13.11
N ASN A 167 -18.38 0.20 -12.46
CA ASN A 167 -17.24 -0.42 -13.13
C ASN A 167 -17.61 -1.76 -13.79
N SER A 168 -18.45 -2.57 -13.14
CA SER A 168 -18.93 -3.83 -13.74
C SER A 168 -19.76 -3.59 -15.00
N TYR A 169 -20.69 -2.63 -14.97
CA TYR A 169 -21.54 -2.31 -16.13
C TYR A 169 -20.77 -1.59 -17.23
N LEU A 170 -19.80 -0.75 -16.87
CA LEU A 170 -18.91 -0.12 -17.83
C LEU A 170 -18.07 -1.15 -18.57
N ASN A 171 -17.48 -2.12 -17.85
CA ASN A 171 -16.73 -3.20 -18.48
C ASN A 171 -17.63 -4.11 -19.34
N HIS A 172 -18.87 -4.36 -18.90
CA HIS A 172 -19.84 -5.08 -19.72
C HIS A 172 -20.15 -4.32 -21.02
N PHE A 173 -20.47 -3.03 -20.93
CA PHE A 173 -20.80 -2.21 -22.09
C PHE A 173 -19.62 -1.99 -23.05
N LEU A 174 -18.41 -1.80 -22.52
CA LEU A 174 -17.22 -1.49 -23.33
C LEU A 174 -16.49 -2.72 -23.86
N LYS A 175 -16.56 -3.85 -23.13
CA LYS A 175 -15.68 -5.02 -23.36
C LYS A 175 -16.42 -6.36 -23.42
N ASP A 176 -17.75 -6.38 -23.40
CA ASP A 176 -18.59 -7.58 -23.32
C ASP A 176 -18.27 -8.47 -22.10
N ALA A 177 -17.69 -7.90 -21.04
CA ALA A 177 -17.37 -8.65 -19.82
C ALA A 177 -18.66 -9.13 -19.12
N PRO A 178 -18.66 -10.32 -18.48
CA PRO A 178 -19.86 -10.81 -17.80
C PRO A 178 -20.23 -9.92 -16.61
N ALA A 179 -21.46 -9.41 -16.60
CA ALA A 179 -22.04 -8.64 -15.50
C ALA A 179 -22.93 -9.53 -14.62
N LEU A 180 -22.34 -10.56 -14.02
CA LEU A 180 -23.06 -11.47 -13.12
C LEU A 180 -23.51 -10.75 -11.84
N SER A 181 -24.72 -11.06 -11.37
CA SER A 181 -25.14 -10.67 -10.01
C SER A 181 -24.23 -11.30 -8.96
N ASN A 182 -24.19 -10.71 -7.77
CA ASN A 182 -23.35 -11.23 -6.67
C ASN A 182 -23.82 -12.65 -6.27
N GLU A 183 -25.13 -12.89 -6.21
CA GLU A 183 -25.73 -14.18 -5.90
C GLU A 183 -25.36 -15.24 -6.94
N TYR A 184 -25.55 -14.92 -8.22
CA TYR A 184 -25.29 -15.89 -9.28
C TYR A 184 -23.80 -16.18 -9.40
N ARG A 185 -22.93 -15.18 -9.23
CA ARG A 185 -21.48 -15.39 -9.17
C ARG A 185 -21.10 -16.31 -8.02
N TYR A 186 -21.66 -16.08 -6.83
CA TYR A 186 -21.39 -16.88 -5.65
C TYR A 186 -21.76 -18.36 -5.86
N GLU A 187 -22.98 -18.61 -6.31
CA GLU A 187 -23.48 -19.95 -6.63
C GLU A 187 -22.64 -20.61 -7.72
N LEU A 188 -22.34 -19.88 -8.79
CA LEU A 188 -21.57 -20.38 -9.93
C LEU A 188 -20.15 -20.75 -9.52
N MET A 189 -19.44 -19.89 -8.77
CA MET A 189 -18.10 -20.21 -8.28
C MET A 189 -18.11 -21.40 -7.31
N ASN A 190 -19.11 -21.52 -6.43
CA ASN A 190 -19.25 -22.68 -5.54
C ASN A 190 -19.55 -23.99 -6.28
N GLN A 191 -20.23 -23.92 -7.42
CA GLN A 191 -20.46 -25.07 -8.29
C GLN A 191 -19.23 -25.44 -9.11
N LEU A 192 -18.48 -24.45 -9.60
CA LEU A 192 -17.40 -24.68 -10.57
C LEU A 192 -16.03 -24.91 -9.93
N LEU A 193 -15.64 -24.14 -8.91
CA LEU A 193 -14.30 -24.24 -8.32
C LEU A 193 -13.97 -25.66 -7.82
N PRO A 194 -14.87 -26.38 -7.10
CA PRO A 194 -14.57 -27.74 -6.63
C PRO A 194 -14.45 -28.79 -7.75
N THR A 195 -14.83 -28.43 -8.99
CA THR A 195 -14.73 -29.34 -10.14
C THR A 195 -13.42 -29.22 -10.89
N ILE A 196 -12.58 -28.23 -10.57
CA ILE A 196 -11.30 -28.00 -11.23
C ILE A 196 -10.32 -29.06 -10.77
N THR A 197 -9.69 -29.76 -11.72
CA THR A 197 -8.69 -30.80 -11.43
C THR A 197 -7.28 -30.32 -11.75
N LEU A 198 -6.27 -30.99 -11.17
CA LEU A 198 -4.87 -30.75 -11.52
C LEU A 198 -4.60 -30.92 -13.01
N GLU A 199 -5.14 -31.97 -13.63
CA GLU A 199 -4.98 -32.24 -15.07
C GLU A 199 -5.44 -31.06 -15.94
N GLU A 200 -6.54 -30.40 -15.57
CA GLU A 200 -7.04 -29.24 -16.30
C GLU A 200 -6.17 -28.00 -16.11
N VAL A 201 -5.67 -27.77 -14.90
CA VAL A 201 -4.75 -26.66 -14.59
C VAL A 201 -3.42 -26.85 -15.34
N GLU A 202 -2.87 -28.06 -15.32
CA GLU A 202 -1.65 -28.42 -16.05
C GLU A 202 -1.85 -28.31 -17.57
N LYS A 203 -3.01 -28.74 -18.09
CA LYS A 203 -3.34 -28.56 -19.50
C LYS A 203 -3.45 -27.08 -19.89
N ALA A 204 -4.05 -26.26 -19.03
CA ALA A 204 -4.12 -24.81 -19.25
C ALA A 204 -2.72 -24.19 -19.26
N PHE A 205 -1.83 -24.63 -18.37
CA PHE A 205 -0.43 -24.23 -18.38
C PHE A 205 0.25 -24.59 -19.71
N LEU A 206 0.17 -25.84 -20.14
CA LEU A 206 0.80 -26.32 -21.38
C LEU A 206 0.27 -25.61 -22.64
N SER A 207 -0.98 -25.15 -22.61
CA SER A 207 -1.60 -24.41 -23.71
C SER A 207 -1.23 -22.92 -23.71
N SER A 208 -0.85 -22.37 -22.56
CA SER A 208 -0.53 -20.94 -22.39
C SER A 208 0.98 -20.68 -22.44
N PHE A 209 1.80 -21.61 -21.95
CA PHE A 209 3.25 -21.53 -21.93
C PHE A 209 3.85 -22.28 -23.13
N VAL A 210 3.78 -21.65 -24.31
CA VAL A 210 4.24 -22.21 -25.59
C VAL A 210 5.46 -21.47 -26.16
N ASP A 211 6.18 -22.13 -27.06
CA ASP A 211 7.35 -21.58 -27.76
C ASP A 211 6.97 -20.89 -29.08
N GLU A 212 5.85 -20.17 -29.11
CA GLU A 212 5.33 -19.47 -30.28
C GLU A 212 4.67 -18.14 -29.86
N ASN A 213 4.77 -17.10 -30.70
CA ASN A 213 4.23 -15.76 -30.42
C ASN A 213 4.76 -15.14 -29.11
N ARG A 214 5.98 -15.49 -28.73
CA ARG A 214 6.62 -15.07 -27.48
C ARG A 214 7.55 -13.89 -27.69
N ASP A 215 7.34 -12.82 -26.95
CA ASP A 215 8.27 -11.69 -26.87
C ASP A 215 9.07 -11.79 -25.58
N ILE A 216 10.40 -11.79 -25.69
CA ILE A 216 11.30 -11.69 -24.53
C ILE A 216 11.87 -10.27 -24.52
N LEU A 217 11.59 -9.53 -23.45
CA LEU A 217 11.99 -8.15 -23.28
C LEU A 217 12.90 -8.02 -22.06
N PHE A 218 13.99 -7.27 -22.20
CA PHE A 218 14.76 -6.78 -21.07
C PHE A 218 14.72 -5.26 -21.07
N LEU A 219 14.21 -4.69 -19.98
CA LEU A 219 14.12 -3.25 -19.76
C LEU A 219 15.13 -2.89 -18.68
N GLY A 220 15.96 -1.87 -18.80
CA GLY A 220 16.81 -1.49 -17.66
C GLY A 220 17.59 -0.19 -17.82
N PRO A 221 18.51 0.11 -16.88
CA PRO A 221 19.28 1.36 -16.89
C PRO A 221 20.18 1.46 -18.13
N GLU A 222 20.31 2.65 -18.72
CA GLU A 222 21.24 2.88 -19.87
C GLU A 222 22.69 2.49 -19.54
N GLY A 223 23.13 2.69 -18.29
CA GLY A 223 24.46 2.30 -17.83
C GLY A 223 24.73 0.79 -17.81
N ASP A 224 23.69 -0.04 -17.91
CA ASP A 224 23.79 -1.50 -17.94
C ASP A 224 23.59 -2.09 -19.35
N LYS A 225 23.45 -1.25 -20.38
CA LYS A 225 23.21 -1.67 -21.77
C LYS A 225 24.19 -2.73 -22.29
N ASP A 226 25.48 -2.57 -22.00
CA ASP A 226 26.52 -3.52 -22.43
C ASP A 226 26.49 -4.83 -21.62
N LYS A 227 25.75 -4.87 -20.51
CA LYS A 227 25.56 -6.05 -19.65
C LYS A 227 24.22 -6.74 -19.91
N MET A 228 23.36 -6.17 -20.76
CA MET A 228 22.11 -6.81 -21.16
C MET A 228 22.43 -8.05 -21.97
N PRO A 229 21.68 -9.15 -21.77
CA PRO A 229 21.93 -10.37 -22.52
C PRO A 229 21.66 -10.15 -24.01
N LYS A 230 22.20 -11.00 -24.85
CA LYS A 230 21.85 -11.08 -26.28
C LYS A 230 20.78 -12.14 -26.51
N GLU A 231 20.08 -12.05 -27.64
CA GLU A 231 19.07 -13.01 -28.02
C GLU A 231 19.61 -14.46 -27.97
N GLU A 232 20.80 -14.69 -28.52
CA GLU A 232 21.40 -16.03 -28.56
C GLU A 232 21.73 -16.58 -27.16
N GLU A 233 22.10 -15.71 -26.22
CA GLU A 233 22.38 -16.10 -24.83
C GLU A 233 21.11 -16.51 -24.11
N VAL A 234 20.04 -15.74 -24.26
CA VAL A 234 18.75 -16.06 -23.63
C VAL A 234 18.14 -17.33 -24.21
N LEU A 235 18.22 -17.52 -25.53
CA LEU A 235 17.79 -18.76 -26.18
C LEU A 235 18.63 -19.97 -25.73
N ALA A 236 19.93 -19.77 -25.48
CA ALA A 236 20.77 -20.81 -24.89
C ALA A 236 20.33 -21.15 -23.46
N TRP A 237 20.07 -20.15 -22.61
CA TRP A 237 19.56 -20.37 -21.25
C TRP A 237 18.26 -21.17 -21.26
N VAL A 238 17.30 -20.79 -22.10
CA VAL A 238 16.04 -21.54 -22.29
C VAL A 238 16.32 -22.98 -22.68
N SER A 239 17.17 -23.20 -23.69
CA SER A 239 17.48 -24.55 -24.19
C SER A 239 18.19 -25.42 -23.15
N GLU A 240 19.03 -24.83 -22.31
CA GLU A 240 19.72 -25.53 -21.22
C GLU A 240 18.75 -25.95 -20.13
N ILE A 241 17.90 -25.05 -19.65
CA ILE A 241 16.91 -25.35 -18.59
C ILE A 241 15.95 -26.44 -19.07
N GLN A 242 15.49 -26.38 -20.32
CA GLN A 242 14.60 -27.40 -20.91
C GLN A 242 15.21 -28.80 -20.99
N LYS A 243 16.56 -28.90 -20.99
CA LYS A 243 17.30 -30.18 -21.00
C LYS A 243 17.71 -30.62 -19.59
N GLU A 244 17.58 -29.76 -18.61
CA GLU A 244 17.96 -30.04 -17.24
C GLU A 244 17.01 -31.07 -16.62
N GLN A 245 17.58 -32.00 -15.86
CA GLN A 245 16.81 -32.95 -15.07
C GLN A 245 16.44 -32.29 -13.74
N LEU A 246 15.27 -31.66 -13.70
CA LEU A 246 14.76 -30.97 -12.52
C LEU A 246 14.22 -31.95 -11.48
N THR A 247 14.08 -31.49 -10.24
CA THR A 247 13.33 -32.20 -9.19
C THR A 247 11.96 -31.58 -9.02
N ALA A 248 11.00 -32.38 -8.56
CA ALA A 248 9.68 -31.89 -8.21
C ALA A 248 9.74 -30.81 -7.12
N TYR A 249 8.75 -29.91 -7.12
CA TYR A 249 8.56 -28.94 -6.06
C TYR A 249 8.11 -29.64 -4.77
N GLU A 250 8.63 -29.18 -3.63
CA GLU A 250 8.29 -29.70 -2.31
C GLU A 250 7.36 -28.72 -1.60
N ASP A 251 6.10 -29.10 -1.42
CA ASP A 251 5.12 -28.27 -0.72
C ASP A 251 5.27 -28.38 0.80
N ASN A 252 6.16 -27.56 1.35
CA ASN A 252 6.39 -27.50 2.79
C ASN A 252 5.16 -26.91 3.52
N VAL A 253 4.46 -27.76 4.28
CA VAL A 253 3.33 -27.42 5.15
C VAL A 253 3.60 -27.88 6.58
N SER A 254 2.98 -27.22 7.54
CA SER A 254 3.07 -27.57 8.96
C SER A 254 1.68 -27.77 9.55
N ASP A 255 1.51 -28.87 10.30
CA ASP A 255 0.28 -29.21 11.04
C ASP A 255 0.35 -28.77 12.51
N LEU A 256 1.42 -28.09 12.93
CA LEU A 256 1.56 -27.55 14.29
C LEU A 256 0.54 -26.43 14.51
N PRO A 257 0.07 -26.16 15.74
CA PRO A 257 -0.72 -24.96 16.02
C PRO A 257 0.15 -23.68 15.91
N LEU A 258 -0.48 -22.52 15.69
CA LEU A 258 0.24 -21.23 15.59
C LEU A 258 1.08 -20.95 16.84
N LEU A 259 0.46 -21.08 18.02
CA LEU A 259 1.09 -20.89 19.31
C LEU A 259 1.62 -22.22 19.85
N ALA A 260 2.82 -22.23 20.43
CA ALA A 260 3.38 -23.42 21.07
C ALA A 260 2.63 -23.82 22.35
N SER A 261 2.02 -22.85 23.02
CA SER A 261 1.16 -23.08 24.19
C SER A 261 -0.01 -22.10 24.22
N GLN A 262 -1.16 -22.59 24.69
CA GLN A 262 -2.34 -21.76 24.85
C GLN A 262 -2.17 -20.81 26.06
N PRO A 263 -2.58 -19.53 25.95
CA PRO A 263 -2.47 -18.59 27.04
C PRO A 263 -3.34 -18.99 28.25
N VAL A 264 -2.91 -18.55 29.43
CA VAL A 264 -3.73 -18.65 30.64
C VAL A 264 -4.62 -17.42 30.70
N ALA A 265 -5.93 -17.62 30.58
CA ALA A 265 -6.90 -16.54 30.56
C ALA A 265 -6.77 -15.61 31.77
N GLY A 266 -6.76 -14.31 31.50
CA GLY A 266 -6.91 -13.26 32.49
C GLY A 266 -8.37 -12.99 32.80
N LYS A 267 -8.69 -11.74 33.18
CA LYS A 267 -10.07 -11.32 33.48
C LYS A 267 -10.34 -9.91 33.00
N ILE A 268 -11.60 -9.63 32.68
CA ILE A 268 -12.11 -8.26 32.61
C ILE A 268 -12.31 -7.75 34.04
N VAL A 269 -11.70 -6.61 34.39
CA VAL A 269 -11.79 -6.02 35.75
C VAL A 269 -12.68 -4.79 35.80
N LYS A 270 -12.87 -4.11 34.67
CA LYS A 270 -13.75 -2.95 34.57
C LYS A 270 -14.34 -2.84 33.16
N GLU A 271 -15.58 -2.39 33.10
CA GLU A 271 -16.28 -2.06 31.86
C GLU A 271 -17.04 -0.74 32.06
N SER A 272 -17.00 0.13 31.05
CA SER A 272 -17.75 1.39 31.00
C SER A 272 -18.13 1.71 29.56
N LYS A 273 -19.15 2.56 29.38
CA LYS A 273 -19.57 3.03 28.05
C LYS A 273 -19.15 4.47 27.81
N ILE A 274 -18.84 4.77 26.55
CA ILE A 274 -18.59 6.13 26.05
C ILE A 274 -19.84 6.56 25.30
N ASP A 275 -20.62 7.42 25.96
CA ASP A 275 -21.86 7.94 25.40
C ASP A 275 -21.61 8.75 24.11
N GLY A 276 -22.56 8.69 23.17
CA GLY A 276 -22.52 9.44 21.91
C GLY A 276 -21.79 8.74 20.76
N ILE A 277 -20.96 7.73 21.03
CA ILE A 277 -20.20 7.01 19.99
C ILE A 277 -20.38 5.49 20.00
N GLU A 278 -21.23 4.97 20.89
CA GLU A 278 -21.54 3.53 21.01
C GLU A 278 -20.27 2.69 21.14
N THR A 279 -19.40 3.07 22.09
CA THR A 279 -18.12 2.40 22.32
C THR A 279 -18.02 1.98 23.78
N SER A 280 -17.66 0.72 24.03
CA SER A 280 -17.35 0.20 25.36
C SER A 280 -15.85 0.32 25.64
N GLU A 281 -15.48 0.84 26.80
CA GLU A 281 -14.12 0.82 27.35
C GLU A 281 -14.01 -0.32 28.37
N ILE A 282 -13.10 -1.25 28.11
CA ILE A 282 -12.82 -2.41 28.94
C ILE A 282 -11.39 -2.29 29.48
N VAL A 283 -11.20 -2.57 30.77
CA VAL A 283 -9.88 -2.72 31.38
C VAL A 283 -9.70 -4.17 31.78
N LEU A 284 -8.59 -4.77 31.33
CA LEU A 284 -8.22 -6.14 31.61
C LEU A 284 -7.34 -6.25 32.86
N SER A 285 -7.23 -7.46 33.41
CA SER A 285 -6.49 -7.74 34.65
C SER A 285 -5.01 -7.41 34.60
N ASN A 286 -4.42 -7.32 33.40
CA ASN A 286 -3.04 -6.94 33.15
C ASN A 286 -2.87 -5.45 32.80
N GLY A 287 -3.92 -4.63 32.93
CA GLY A 287 -3.85 -3.18 32.68
C GLY A 287 -4.15 -2.74 31.24
N VAL A 288 -4.13 -3.68 30.29
CA VAL A 288 -4.52 -3.44 28.89
C VAL A 288 -5.91 -2.80 28.82
N LYS A 289 -6.04 -1.77 28.00
CA LYS A 289 -7.32 -1.13 27.69
C LYS A 289 -7.82 -1.56 26.33
N VAL A 290 -9.11 -1.86 26.23
CA VAL A 290 -9.77 -2.25 24.98
C VAL A 290 -10.99 -1.37 24.75
N TYR A 291 -11.07 -0.76 23.57
CA TYR A 291 -12.20 0.04 23.11
C TYR A 291 -12.93 -0.75 22.02
N LEU A 292 -14.15 -1.17 22.31
CA LEU A 292 -14.99 -1.94 21.39
C LEU A 292 -16.06 -1.04 20.79
N LYS A 293 -16.11 -0.97 19.46
CA LYS A 293 -17.23 -0.35 18.72
C LYS A 293 -17.85 -1.35 17.74
N PRO A 294 -18.91 -2.05 18.15
CA PRO A 294 -19.74 -2.82 17.22
C PRO A 294 -20.37 -1.89 16.17
N THR A 295 -20.50 -2.39 14.94
CA THR A 295 -21.09 -1.66 13.82
C THR A 295 -21.84 -2.62 12.88
N THR A 296 -22.65 -2.06 11.99
CA THR A 296 -23.38 -2.80 10.94
C THR A 296 -23.06 -2.29 9.53
N TYR A 297 -21.95 -1.56 9.39
CA TYR A 297 -21.50 -0.95 8.13
C TYR A 297 -20.98 -2.00 7.14
N LYS A 298 -20.37 -3.06 7.69
CA LYS A 298 -19.94 -4.28 7.01
C LYS A 298 -20.59 -5.47 7.68
N ASN A 299 -20.79 -6.55 6.94
CA ASN A 299 -21.50 -7.71 7.46
C ASN A 299 -20.59 -8.63 8.28
N ASN A 300 -19.30 -8.69 7.95
CA ASN A 300 -18.33 -9.58 8.58
C ASN A 300 -16.99 -8.93 8.93
N GLU A 301 -16.71 -7.72 8.46
CA GLU A 301 -15.40 -7.07 8.69
C GLU A 301 -15.22 -6.59 10.13
N ILE A 302 -14.06 -6.89 10.70
CA ILE A 302 -13.55 -6.39 11.97
C ILE A 302 -12.16 -5.80 11.72
N VAL A 303 -11.93 -4.56 12.16
CA VAL A 303 -10.64 -3.88 12.05
C VAL A 303 -10.07 -3.59 13.44
N ILE A 304 -8.75 -3.78 13.57
CA ILE A 304 -8.02 -3.75 14.85
C ILE A 304 -6.87 -2.76 14.74
N SER A 305 -6.73 -1.92 15.76
CA SER A 305 -5.59 -1.03 15.97
C SER A 305 -5.16 -1.16 17.42
N ALA A 306 -3.87 -1.32 17.68
CA ALA A 306 -3.31 -1.30 19.01
C ALA A 306 -2.08 -0.39 19.05
N PHE A 307 -1.85 0.27 20.16
CA PHE A 307 -0.67 1.10 20.34
C PHE A 307 -0.25 1.20 21.81
N SER A 308 1.05 1.38 22.01
CA SER A 308 1.64 1.81 23.27
C SER A 308 2.64 2.96 23.02
N PRO A 309 2.71 3.98 23.88
CA PRO A 309 3.71 5.04 23.77
C PRO A 309 5.14 4.48 23.88
N GLY A 310 5.99 4.86 22.95
CA GLY A 310 7.41 4.53 22.98
C GLY A 310 8.07 4.78 21.64
N GLY A 311 8.31 3.70 20.91
CA GLY A 311 8.80 3.75 19.54
C GLY A 311 10.31 3.93 19.41
N THR A 312 10.76 4.29 18.21
CA THR A 312 12.18 4.44 17.88
C THR A 312 12.84 5.65 18.56
N SER A 313 12.06 6.60 19.10
CA SER A 313 12.57 7.78 19.81
C SER A 313 13.34 7.45 21.10
N LEU A 314 13.13 6.24 21.63
CA LEU A 314 13.78 5.75 22.85
C LEU A 314 15.14 5.10 22.59
N TYR A 315 15.54 4.96 21.33
CA TYR A 315 16.82 4.37 20.93
C TYR A 315 17.79 5.44 20.42
N SER A 316 19.09 5.13 20.45
CA SER A 316 20.13 5.99 19.90
C SER A 316 20.04 6.09 18.37
N ASP A 317 20.76 7.03 17.76
CA ASP A 317 20.88 7.10 16.30
C ASP A 317 21.64 5.89 15.72
N GLU A 318 22.56 5.29 16.49
CA GLU A 318 23.25 4.05 16.14
C GLU A 318 22.28 2.87 16.05
N ASP A 319 21.35 2.76 17.00
CA ASP A 319 20.32 1.70 17.02
C ASP A 319 19.15 1.97 16.05
N TYR A 320 19.00 3.19 15.54
CA TYR A 320 17.78 3.64 14.85
C TYR A 320 17.39 2.73 13.69
N LEU A 321 18.33 2.35 12.84
CA LEU A 321 18.03 1.55 11.65
C LEU A 321 17.66 0.12 11.99
N SER A 322 18.22 -0.44 13.06
CA SER A 322 17.76 -1.72 13.61
C SER A 322 16.35 -1.57 14.20
N ALA A 323 16.09 -0.51 14.96
CA ALA A 323 14.79 -0.23 15.58
C ALA A 323 13.67 -0.01 14.55
N SER A 324 13.93 0.78 13.51
CA SER A 324 12.92 1.15 12.49
C SER A 324 12.56 -0.01 11.58
N ASN A 325 13.44 -1.01 11.44
CA ASN A 325 13.21 -2.20 10.61
C ASN A 325 12.81 -3.44 11.42
N ALA A 326 12.91 -3.39 12.75
CA ALA A 326 12.64 -4.52 13.64
C ALA A 326 11.27 -5.16 13.39
N ALA A 327 10.20 -4.38 13.44
CA ALA A 327 8.85 -4.92 13.23
C ALA A 327 8.64 -5.54 11.84
N SER A 328 9.20 -4.93 10.80
CA SER A 328 9.12 -5.48 9.44
C SER A 328 9.89 -6.79 9.31
N LEU A 329 11.09 -6.89 9.88
CA LEU A 329 11.87 -8.12 9.88
C LEU A 329 11.16 -9.26 10.62
N ILE A 330 10.53 -8.98 11.76
CA ILE A 330 9.73 -9.98 12.49
C ILE A 330 8.51 -10.40 11.67
N ASN A 331 7.73 -9.44 11.16
CA ASN A 331 6.54 -9.73 10.36
C ASN A 331 6.86 -10.56 9.09
N SER A 332 8.07 -10.38 8.52
CA SER A 332 8.54 -11.16 7.37
C SER A 332 9.18 -12.49 7.73
N SER A 333 9.42 -12.80 9.00
CA SER A 333 10.10 -14.02 9.47
C SER A 333 9.15 -15.16 9.89
N GLY A 334 7.85 -14.93 9.81
CA GLY A 334 6.83 -15.84 10.35
C GLY A 334 6.45 -15.50 11.78
N LEU A 335 5.70 -16.38 12.43
CA LEU A 335 5.12 -16.15 13.75
C LEU A 335 4.90 -17.45 14.52
N GLY A 336 5.28 -17.46 15.79
CA GLY A 336 5.15 -18.66 16.63
C GLY A 336 5.87 -19.85 16.00
N GLN A 337 5.17 -20.97 15.89
CA GLN A 337 5.72 -22.21 15.33
C GLN A 337 5.86 -22.20 13.79
N TYR A 338 5.28 -21.21 13.10
CA TYR A 338 5.33 -21.13 11.64
C TYR A 338 6.43 -20.20 11.14
N ASN A 339 7.22 -20.65 10.16
CA ASN A 339 8.04 -19.75 9.36
C ASN A 339 7.16 -18.91 8.40
N ASN A 340 7.78 -18.00 7.65
CA ASN A 340 7.07 -17.08 6.74
C ASN A 340 6.30 -17.80 5.61
N VAL A 341 6.79 -18.94 5.12
CA VAL A 341 6.10 -19.74 4.09
C VAL A 341 4.90 -20.46 4.70
N GLU A 342 5.10 -21.11 5.83
CA GLU A 342 4.07 -21.89 6.52
C GLU A 342 2.94 -21.00 7.04
N ILE A 343 3.22 -19.83 7.62
CA ILE A 343 2.17 -18.94 8.14
C ILE A 343 1.26 -18.44 7.02
N LYS A 344 1.80 -18.14 5.83
CA LYS A 344 0.99 -17.76 4.66
C LYS A 344 0.08 -18.90 4.22
N LYS A 345 0.58 -20.13 4.23
CA LYS A 345 -0.19 -21.32 3.91
C LYS A 345 -1.27 -21.61 4.97
N TYR A 346 -0.96 -21.40 6.25
CA TYR A 346 -1.90 -21.54 7.38
C TYR A 346 -3.03 -20.51 7.36
N LEU A 347 -2.77 -19.31 6.82
CA LEU A 347 -3.75 -18.22 6.74
C LEU A 347 -4.50 -18.16 5.39
N ALA A 348 -4.15 -19.01 4.42
CA ALA A 348 -4.60 -18.89 3.03
C ALA A 348 -6.13 -18.95 2.84
N ASP A 349 -6.83 -19.69 3.70
CA ASP A 349 -8.29 -19.86 3.71
C ASP A 349 -8.99 -19.00 4.77
N LYS A 350 -8.27 -18.12 5.45
CA LYS A 350 -8.77 -17.23 6.50
C LYS A 350 -8.75 -15.80 6.04
N ARG A 351 -9.78 -15.02 6.40
CA ARG A 351 -9.82 -13.59 6.13
C ARG A 351 -9.23 -12.84 7.33
N VAL A 352 -7.92 -12.95 7.54
CA VAL A 352 -7.24 -12.37 8.71
C VAL A 352 -5.85 -11.84 8.36
N ASN A 353 -5.46 -10.73 8.99
CA ASN A 353 -4.08 -10.25 9.00
C ASN A 353 -3.83 -9.41 10.25
N VAL A 354 -2.65 -9.56 10.85
CA VAL A 354 -2.14 -8.69 11.92
C VAL A 354 -0.67 -8.41 11.64
N SER A 355 -0.28 -7.15 11.67
CA SER A 355 1.09 -6.69 11.44
C SER A 355 1.55 -5.74 12.55
N PRO A 356 2.72 -5.97 13.18
CA PRO A 356 3.32 -5.03 14.12
C PRO A 356 4.02 -3.88 13.38
N SER A 357 4.24 -2.78 14.10
CA SER A 357 5.03 -1.64 13.63
C SER A 357 5.68 -0.93 14.81
N ILE A 358 6.82 -0.28 14.57
CA ILE A 358 7.50 0.59 15.52
C ILE A 358 7.75 1.92 14.83
N SER A 359 6.91 2.91 15.12
CA SER A 359 7.03 4.29 14.67
C SER A 359 7.94 5.09 15.61
N GLU A 360 8.16 6.38 15.33
CA GLU A 360 9.01 7.23 16.19
C GLU A 360 8.50 7.32 17.63
N ARG A 361 7.17 7.42 17.81
CA ARG A 361 6.55 7.66 19.13
C ARG A 361 5.70 6.52 19.67
N TYR A 362 5.51 5.45 18.89
CA TYR A 362 4.64 4.33 19.28
C TYR A 362 5.11 3.02 18.67
N GLU A 363 5.09 1.96 19.46
CA GLU A 363 4.89 0.59 19.00
C GLU A 363 3.39 0.34 18.80
N SER A 364 3.04 -0.43 17.77
CA SER A 364 1.64 -0.62 17.38
C SER A 364 1.41 -1.93 16.66
N LEU A 365 0.16 -2.40 16.67
CA LEU A 365 -0.34 -3.46 15.80
C LEU A 365 -1.51 -2.92 15.00
N SER A 366 -1.61 -3.34 13.75
CA SER A 366 -2.80 -3.09 12.92
C SER A 366 -3.23 -4.39 12.26
N GLY A 367 -4.53 -4.59 12.12
CA GLY A 367 -5.03 -5.80 11.51
C GLY A 367 -6.50 -5.73 11.13
N TYR A 368 -6.96 -6.81 10.52
CA TYR A 368 -8.35 -7.06 10.24
C TYR A 368 -8.65 -8.55 10.38
N SER A 369 -9.91 -8.88 10.62
CA SER A 369 -10.44 -10.23 10.50
C SER A 369 -11.86 -10.20 9.95
N ASP A 370 -12.34 -11.35 9.51
CA ASP A 370 -13.76 -11.66 9.59
C ASP A 370 -14.11 -12.27 10.97
N LYS A 371 -15.39 -12.59 11.21
CA LYS A 371 -15.80 -13.24 12.47
C LYS A 371 -15.11 -14.58 12.69
N ASP A 372 -14.98 -15.40 11.65
CA ASP A 372 -14.35 -16.72 11.73
C ASP A 372 -12.85 -16.61 12.03
N GLY A 373 -12.17 -15.61 11.45
CA GLY A 373 -10.74 -15.36 11.65
C GLY A 373 -10.39 -14.55 12.89
N LEU A 374 -11.38 -14.13 13.70
CA LEU A 374 -11.15 -13.24 14.84
C LEU A 374 -10.29 -13.89 15.93
N GLU A 375 -10.53 -15.17 16.23
CA GLU A 375 -9.69 -15.90 17.17
C GLU A 375 -8.24 -16.00 16.66
N THR A 376 -8.04 -16.32 15.38
CA THR A 376 -6.70 -16.34 14.77
C THR A 376 -6.03 -14.96 14.82
N ALA A 377 -6.79 -13.86 14.69
CA ALA A 377 -6.23 -12.51 14.85
C ALA A 377 -5.68 -12.30 16.26
N PHE A 378 -6.39 -12.76 17.28
CA PHE A 378 -5.94 -12.69 18.68
C PHE A 378 -4.78 -13.64 18.98
N GLU A 379 -4.76 -14.84 18.40
CA GLU A 379 -3.59 -15.74 18.45
C GLU A 379 -2.35 -15.05 17.85
N MET A 380 -2.51 -14.39 16.70
CA MET A 380 -1.41 -13.66 16.06
C MET A 380 -0.92 -12.50 16.92
N ILE A 381 -1.84 -11.70 17.49
CA ILE A 381 -1.50 -10.63 18.42
C ILE A 381 -0.69 -11.20 19.59
N TYR A 382 -1.21 -12.23 20.27
CA TYR A 382 -0.51 -12.86 21.39
C TYR A 382 0.87 -13.42 20.99
N GLY A 383 0.96 -14.04 19.81
CA GLY A 383 2.20 -14.57 19.25
C GLY A 383 3.27 -13.50 19.06
N TYR A 384 2.92 -12.29 18.62
CA TYR A 384 3.92 -11.22 18.45
C TYR A 384 4.53 -10.78 19.78
N PHE A 385 3.79 -10.83 20.89
CA PHE A 385 4.33 -10.48 22.21
C PHE A 385 5.15 -11.61 22.83
N THR A 386 4.82 -12.87 22.54
CA THR A 386 5.31 -14.03 23.32
C THR A 386 6.25 -14.95 22.54
N GLU A 387 6.04 -15.09 21.24
CA GLU A 387 6.77 -15.99 20.35
C GLU A 387 7.25 -15.28 19.06
N PRO A 388 7.86 -14.07 19.12
CA PRO A 388 8.42 -13.44 17.93
C PRO A 388 9.68 -14.20 17.47
N ARG A 389 9.92 -14.19 16.16
CA ARG A 389 11.09 -14.84 15.54
C ARG A 389 11.70 -13.97 14.46
N ILE A 390 13.00 -14.13 14.25
CA ILE A 390 13.72 -13.59 13.09
C ILE A 390 14.52 -14.72 12.46
N GLU A 391 14.38 -14.92 11.15
CA GLU A 391 15.15 -15.92 10.42
C GLU A 391 16.34 -15.29 9.70
N ASP A 392 17.48 -15.99 9.70
CA ASP A 392 18.70 -15.53 9.04
C ASP A 392 18.47 -15.32 7.54
N ASP A 393 17.78 -16.27 6.92
CA ASP A 393 17.45 -16.27 5.50
C ASP A 393 16.59 -15.05 5.14
N VAL A 394 15.58 -14.75 5.95
CA VAL A 394 14.71 -13.58 5.76
C VAL A 394 15.49 -12.28 5.94
N PHE A 395 16.37 -12.20 6.92
CA PHE A 395 17.23 -11.03 7.12
C PHE A 395 18.17 -10.81 5.92
N GLN A 396 18.85 -11.86 5.44
CA GLN A 396 19.73 -11.76 4.27
C GLN A 396 18.97 -11.37 3.01
N SER A 397 17.79 -11.95 2.79
CA SER A 397 16.90 -11.60 1.68
C SER A 397 16.47 -10.13 1.74
N PHE A 398 16.09 -9.65 2.92
CA PHE A 398 15.73 -8.25 3.15
C PHE A 398 16.90 -7.30 2.84
N ILE A 399 18.09 -7.57 3.35
CA ILE A 399 19.30 -6.76 3.10
C ILE A 399 19.66 -6.76 1.61
N THR A 400 19.69 -7.93 0.98
CA THR A 400 20.03 -8.09 -0.45
C THR A 400 19.04 -7.36 -1.35
N SER A 401 17.74 -7.55 -1.12
CA SER A 401 16.68 -6.90 -1.89
C SER A 401 16.69 -5.40 -1.70
N THR A 402 16.88 -4.93 -0.45
CA THR A 402 16.99 -3.50 -0.15
C THR A 402 18.21 -2.89 -0.86
N ARG A 403 19.39 -3.50 -0.80
CA ARG A 403 20.58 -3.00 -1.53
C ARG A 403 20.32 -2.94 -3.03
N SER A 404 19.68 -3.98 -3.58
CA SER A 404 19.36 -4.06 -5.00
C SER A 404 18.41 -2.93 -5.43
N ASN A 405 17.38 -2.64 -4.63
CA ASN A 405 16.45 -1.53 -4.86
C ASN A 405 17.12 -0.14 -4.77
N LEU A 406 18.18 -0.02 -3.96
CA LEU A 406 18.88 1.24 -3.74
C LEU A 406 20.02 1.49 -4.75
N ALA A 407 20.49 0.46 -5.47
CA ALA A 407 21.71 0.50 -6.26
C ALA A 407 21.76 1.64 -7.28
N ASN A 408 20.65 1.85 -8.01
CA ASN A 408 20.53 2.94 -8.99
C ASN A 408 19.51 4.01 -8.56
N GLN A 409 19.14 4.08 -7.29
CA GLN A 409 18.11 5.01 -6.84
C GLN A 409 18.53 6.48 -7.06
N GLY A 410 19.84 6.75 -7.07
CA GLY A 410 20.41 8.05 -7.45
C GLY A 410 20.17 8.48 -8.90
N ASN A 411 19.72 7.57 -9.78
CA ASN A 411 19.29 7.94 -11.14
C ASN A 411 17.89 8.54 -11.16
N ASN A 412 17.05 8.22 -10.18
CA ASN A 412 15.70 8.74 -10.08
C ASN A 412 15.73 10.21 -9.60
N PRO A 413 15.31 11.20 -10.42
CA PRO A 413 15.39 12.61 -10.04
C PRO A 413 14.54 12.97 -8.81
N GLN A 414 13.41 12.30 -8.62
CA GLN A 414 12.52 12.54 -7.50
C GLN A 414 13.11 12.05 -6.17
N TYR A 415 13.86 10.93 -6.19
CA TYR A 415 14.60 10.47 -5.02
C TYR A 415 15.69 11.46 -4.60
N VAL A 416 16.51 11.91 -5.56
CA VAL A 416 17.58 12.88 -5.31
C VAL A 416 17.00 14.18 -4.76
N PHE A 417 15.91 14.67 -5.37
CA PHE A 417 15.23 15.87 -4.90
C PHE A 417 14.73 15.75 -3.46
N GLY A 418 14.05 14.65 -3.11
CA GLY A 418 13.59 14.40 -1.74
C GLY A 418 14.74 14.27 -0.74
N LYS A 419 15.82 13.57 -1.12
CA LYS A 419 17.03 13.45 -0.31
C LYS A 419 17.65 14.81 -0.01
N GLU A 420 17.89 15.63 -1.03
CA GLU A 420 18.51 16.94 -0.86
C GLU A 420 17.66 17.91 -0.01
N ILE A 421 16.33 17.85 -0.13
CA ILE A 421 15.41 18.62 0.74
C ILE A 421 15.56 18.18 2.20
N THR A 422 15.47 16.86 2.47
CA THR A 422 15.56 16.35 3.85
C THR A 422 16.93 16.58 4.48
N GLU A 423 18.02 16.49 3.71
CA GLU A 423 19.37 16.84 4.17
C GLU A 423 19.47 18.32 4.57
N ALA A 424 18.93 19.22 3.73
CA ALA A 424 18.95 20.65 3.99
C ALA A 424 18.07 21.05 5.20
N LEU A 425 16.94 20.36 5.40
CA LEU A 425 16.02 20.64 6.50
C LEU A 425 16.51 20.08 7.85
N TYR A 426 17.15 18.91 7.85
CA TYR A 426 17.44 18.15 9.07
C TYR A 426 18.91 17.85 9.29
N ASN A 427 19.81 18.60 8.63
CA ASN A 427 21.26 18.46 8.75
C ASN A 427 21.75 17.01 8.60
N ASN A 428 21.22 16.33 7.56
CA ASN A 428 21.49 14.92 7.27
C ASN A 428 21.22 13.94 8.44
N SER A 429 20.19 14.21 9.27
CA SER A 429 19.78 13.27 10.32
C SER A 429 19.44 11.89 9.74
N ILE A 430 20.01 10.84 10.35
CA ILE A 430 19.76 9.44 9.96
C ILE A 430 18.27 9.08 9.97
N ARG A 431 17.47 9.78 10.77
CA ARG A 431 16.02 9.60 10.98
C ARG A 431 15.12 10.38 10.03
N ARG A 432 15.70 11.24 9.20
CA ARG A 432 14.95 12.14 8.30
C ARG A 432 15.38 11.99 6.85
N THR A 433 16.61 11.54 6.60
CA THR A 433 17.07 11.25 5.25
C THR A 433 16.62 9.85 4.79
N PRO A 434 16.38 9.66 3.48
CA PRO A 434 15.99 8.35 2.93
C PRO A 434 16.99 7.23 3.27
N MET A 435 16.57 5.98 3.05
CA MET A 435 17.46 4.83 3.10
C MET A 435 18.57 4.99 2.02
N SER A 436 19.79 4.59 2.36
CA SER A 436 20.96 4.52 1.47
C SER A 436 21.68 3.20 1.68
N LEU A 437 22.57 2.81 0.76
CA LEU A 437 23.37 1.59 0.91
C LEU A 437 24.16 1.56 2.23
N GLU A 438 24.74 2.70 2.62
CA GLU A 438 25.47 2.88 3.88
C GLU A 438 24.58 2.70 5.12
N LYS A 439 23.29 3.06 5.03
CA LYS A 439 22.32 2.83 6.10
C LYS A 439 21.90 1.37 6.17
N VAL A 440 21.77 0.68 5.04
CA VAL A 440 21.45 -0.76 5.07
C VAL A 440 22.50 -1.55 5.86
N ASP A 441 23.77 -1.16 5.75
CA ASP A 441 24.89 -1.80 6.47
C ASP A 441 24.87 -1.55 8.00
N GLN A 442 24.03 -0.64 8.49
CA GLN A 442 23.84 -0.35 9.92
C GLN A 442 22.69 -1.14 10.54
N ILE A 443 21.93 -1.92 9.74
CA ILE A 443 20.86 -2.76 10.26
C ILE A 443 21.49 -4.03 10.85
N ASN A 444 21.33 -4.22 12.15
CA ASN A 444 21.80 -5.41 12.85
C ASN A 444 20.59 -6.29 13.24
N LYS A 445 20.61 -7.54 12.77
CA LYS A 445 19.53 -8.52 12.98
C LYS A 445 19.26 -8.79 14.46
N ASP A 446 20.29 -9.11 15.23
CA ASP A 446 20.16 -9.48 16.64
C ASP A 446 19.66 -8.29 17.46
N ARG A 447 20.20 -7.10 17.19
CA ARG A 447 19.76 -5.86 17.83
C ARG A 447 18.32 -5.50 17.45
N ALA A 448 17.92 -5.70 16.19
CA ALA A 448 16.54 -5.49 15.76
C ALA A 448 15.57 -6.43 16.50
N PHE A 449 15.96 -7.70 16.68
CA PHE A 449 15.16 -8.67 17.43
C PHE A 449 15.06 -8.33 18.93
N GLU A 450 16.17 -7.95 19.56
CA GLU A 450 16.19 -7.46 20.94
C GLU A 450 15.26 -6.25 21.11
N ILE A 451 15.38 -5.25 20.25
CA ILE A 451 14.55 -4.04 20.27
C ILE A 451 13.06 -4.38 20.13
N PHE A 452 12.72 -5.29 19.22
CA PHE A 452 11.33 -5.74 19.09
C PHE A 452 10.82 -6.35 20.39
N LYS A 453 11.59 -7.30 20.96
CA LYS A 453 11.24 -7.91 22.24
C LYS A 453 11.14 -6.89 23.36
N GLU A 454 12.02 -5.88 23.40
CA GLU A 454 11.95 -4.80 24.39
C GLU A 454 10.65 -3.99 24.25
N ARG A 455 10.21 -3.65 23.03
CA ARG A 455 8.96 -2.89 22.79
C ARG A 455 7.69 -3.71 23.04
N PHE A 456 7.69 -4.99 22.71
CA PHE A 456 6.53 -5.87 22.88
C PHE A 456 6.61 -6.76 24.14
N ALA A 457 7.47 -6.45 25.11
CA ALA A 457 7.56 -7.16 26.39
C ALA A 457 6.53 -6.73 27.42
N ASP A 458 5.95 -5.54 27.26
CA ASP A 458 4.98 -4.97 28.21
C ASP A 458 3.70 -4.56 27.51
N ALA A 459 2.59 -5.22 27.86
CA ALA A 459 1.27 -4.86 27.36
C ALA A 459 0.51 -3.91 28.31
N SER A 460 1.04 -3.58 29.50
CA SER A 460 0.27 -2.88 30.53
C SER A 460 -0.17 -1.46 30.15
N ASP A 461 0.52 -0.82 29.19
CA ASP A 461 0.19 0.48 28.61
C ASP A 461 -0.38 0.41 27.18
N PHE A 462 -0.63 -0.80 26.67
CA PHE A 462 -1.27 -0.97 25.37
C PHE A 462 -2.75 -0.60 25.43
N THR A 463 -3.17 0.11 24.39
CA THR A 463 -4.57 0.42 24.10
C THR A 463 -4.96 -0.23 22.78
N PHE A 464 -5.97 -1.10 22.81
CA PHE A 464 -6.59 -1.73 21.65
C PHE A 464 -7.90 -1.02 21.30
N VAL A 465 -8.13 -0.81 20.01
CA VAL A 465 -9.37 -0.30 19.44
C VAL A 465 -9.83 -1.29 18.39
N ILE A 466 -11.03 -1.84 18.58
CA ILE A 466 -11.62 -2.87 17.73
C ILE A 466 -12.97 -2.36 17.24
N VAL A 467 -13.12 -2.26 15.92
CA VAL A 467 -14.33 -1.72 15.28
C VAL A 467 -14.80 -2.69 14.21
N GLY A 468 -16.10 -3.01 14.17
CA GLY A 468 -16.64 -3.84 13.09
C GLY A 468 -17.85 -4.66 13.45
N SER A 469 -18.08 -5.73 12.70
CA SER A 469 -19.22 -6.63 12.87
C SER A 469 -18.89 -7.73 13.85
N PHE A 470 -19.18 -7.50 15.13
CA PHE A 470 -19.05 -8.51 16.20
C PHE A 470 -20.09 -8.25 17.29
N ASP A 471 -20.37 -9.27 18.10
CA ASP A 471 -21.12 -9.14 19.34
C ASP A 471 -20.16 -8.91 20.51
N GLU A 472 -20.48 -7.96 21.40
CA GLU A 472 -19.59 -7.62 22.53
C GLU A 472 -19.44 -8.77 23.52
N GLU A 473 -20.48 -9.58 23.74
CA GLU A 473 -20.40 -10.71 24.67
C GLU A 473 -19.63 -11.88 24.07
N GLU A 474 -19.67 -12.06 22.74
CA GLU A 474 -18.91 -13.10 22.04
C GLU A 474 -17.40 -12.79 21.97
N ILE A 475 -17.00 -11.50 21.90
CA ILE A 475 -15.58 -11.13 21.83
C ILE A 475 -14.90 -11.13 23.20
N LYS A 476 -15.64 -10.87 24.30
CA LYS A 476 -15.09 -10.77 25.66
C LYS A 476 -14.26 -11.99 26.09
N PRO A 477 -14.69 -13.25 25.87
CA PRO A 477 -13.87 -14.42 26.15
C PRO A 477 -12.52 -14.43 25.42
N LEU A 478 -12.47 -13.93 24.17
CA LEU A 478 -11.21 -13.83 23.42
C LEU A 478 -10.30 -12.74 23.99
N LEU A 479 -10.87 -11.63 24.49
CA LEU A 479 -10.09 -10.60 25.19
C LEU A 479 -9.47 -11.16 26.47
N GLU A 480 -10.21 -11.95 27.26
CA GLU A 480 -9.70 -12.59 28.47
C GLU A 480 -8.64 -13.66 28.15
N GLN A 481 -8.88 -14.47 27.11
CA GLN A 481 -7.98 -15.54 26.69
C GLN A 481 -6.65 -15.01 26.17
N TYR A 482 -6.67 -14.01 25.27
CA TYR A 482 -5.48 -13.59 24.54
C TYR A 482 -4.93 -12.23 24.99
N LEU A 483 -5.77 -11.21 25.15
CA LEU A 483 -5.27 -9.85 25.48
C LEU A 483 -4.96 -9.69 26.97
N ALA A 484 -5.78 -10.26 27.86
CA ALA A 484 -5.56 -10.20 29.30
C ALA A 484 -4.42 -11.12 29.77
N ALA A 485 -3.99 -12.03 28.90
CA ALA A 485 -2.86 -12.94 29.10
C ALA A 485 -1.53 -12.37 28.56
N LEU A 486 -1.55 -11.22 27.88
CA LEU A 486 -0.32 -10.59 27.37
C LEU A 486 0.66 -10.28 28.53
N PRO A 487 1.97 -10.44 28.29
CA PRO A 487 2.99 -10.20 29.30
C PRO A 487 3.02 -8.74 29.73
N THR A 488 3.29 -8.51 31.01
CA THR A 488 3.47 -7.18 31.56
C THR A 488 4.68 -7.13 32.47
N VAL A 489 5.40 -6.00 32.42
CA VAL A 489 6.58 -5.76 33.27
C VAL A 489 6.51 -4.42 34.02
N ASP A 490 5.31 -3.82 34.07
CA ASP A 490 4.98 -2.54 34.75
C ASP A 490 5.96 -1.40 34.42
N ARG A 491 6.40 -1.34 33.17
CA ARG A 491 7.21 -0.25 32.61
C ARG A 491 6.32 0.95 32.31
N LYS A 492 6.90 2.14 32.43
CA LYS A 492 6.29 3.39 31.98
C LYS A 492 7.17 4.00 30.92
N ASP A 493 6.75 3.89 29.67
CA ASP A 493 7.43 4.50 28.54
C ASP A 493 6.76 5.81 28.16
N GLU A 494 7.60 6.80 27.86
CA GLU A 494 7.18 8.11 27.37
C GLU A 494 8.03 8.46 26.15
N PRO A 495 7.43 8.69 24.97
CA PRO A 495 8.18 8.97 23.75
C PRO A 495 9.04 10.23 23.86
N ARG A 496 10.29 10.16 23.42
CA ARG A 496 11.22 11.31 23.47
C ARG A 496 10.97 12.29 22.33
N ASP A 497 11.02 13.59 22.62
CA ASP A 497 11.23 14.59 21.57
C ASP A 497 12.70 14.56 21.12
N LEU A 498 12.93 14.31 19.84
CA LEU A 498 14.27 14.24 19.26
C LEU A 498 14.82 15.62 18.83
N GLY A 499 14.00 16.68 18.89
CA GLY A 499 14.42 18.03 18.49
C GLY A 499 14.70 18.16 16.99
N LEU A 500 14.20 17.22 16.18
CA LEU A 500 14.40 17.19 14.73
C LEU A 500 13.32 18.04 14.04
N TYR A 501 13.62 19.32 13.92
CA TYR A 501 12.72 20.34 13.39
C TYR A 501 13.33 21.08 12.20
N GLU A 502 12.51 21.52 11.25
CA GLU A 502 12.94 22.38 10.15
C GLU A 502 13.50 23.72 10.68
N PRO A 503 14.39 24.39 9.91
CA PRO A 503 14.96 25.66 10.32
C PRO A 503 13.92 26.73 10.56
N ASN A 504 14.26 27.70 11.42
CA ASN A 504 13.37 28.82 11.71
C ASN A 504 13.26 29.85 10.59
N LYS A 505 14.05 29.74 9.52
CA LYS A 505 14.00 30.64 8.37
C LYS A 505 13.96 29.82 7.09
N GLY A 506 13.07 30.22 6.19
CA GLY A 506 12.96 29.66 4.86
C GLY A 506 14.23 29.86 4.02
N PHE A 507 14.44 28.98 3.05
CA PHE A 507 15.55 29.08 2.10
C PHE A 507 15.15 28.48 0.74
N ASN A 508 15.95 28.78 -0.27
CA ASN A 508 15.81 28.21 -1.61
C ASN A 508 16.77 27.04 -1.79
N LYS A 509 16.30 25.95 -2.40
CA LYS A 509 17.10 24.80 -2.78
C LYS A 509 16.74 24.38 -4.20
N ASP A 510 17.67 24.65 -5.11
CA ASP A 510 17.62 24.19 -6.48
C ASP A 510 18.39 22.88 -6.61
N VAL A 511 17.76 21.88 -7.22
CA VAL A 511 18.33 20.57 -7.54
C VAL A 511 18.28 20.39 -9.05
N TYR A 512 19.39 20.00 -9.66
CA TYR A 512 19.50 19.81 -11.11
C TYR A 512 19.65 18.32 -11.40
N LYS A 513 18.54 17.66 -11.75
CA LYS A 513 18.53 16.21 -11.99
C LYS A 513 17.42 15.72 -12.91
N GLY A 514 16.42 16.55 -13.25
CA GLY A 514 15.31 16.14 -14.11
C GLY A 514 15.77 15.83 -15.54
N LYS A 515 15.21 14.81 -16.21
CA LYS A 515 15.58 14.51 -17.61
C LYS A 515 14.66 15.17 -18.63
N GLU A 516 13.41 15.41 -18.25
CA GLU A 516 12.44 16.15 -19.07
C GLU A 516 12.71 17.66 -19.06
N GLU A 517 12.26 18.38 -20.09
CA GLU A 517 12.23 19.85 -20.13
C GLU A 517 11.10 20.39 -19.25
N LYS A 518 11.17 20.05 -17.95
CA LYS A 518 10.16 20.30 -16.95
C LYS A 518 10.81 20.64 -15.61
N VAL A 519 10.20 21.58 -14.91
CA VAL A 519 10.57 21.99 -13.56
C VAL A 519 9.47 21.56 -12.58
N ASN A 520 9.86 20.95 -11.46
CA ASN A 520 8.93 20.70 -10.35
C ASN A 520 9.23 21.68 -9.21
N VAL A 521 8.20 22.39 -8.76
CA VAL A 521 8.27 23.37 -7.68
C VAL A 521 7.51 22.85 -6.46
N ASN A 522 8.11 23.00 -5.28
CA ASN A 522 7.46 22.82 -4.00
C ASN A 522 7.74 24.05 -3.11
N LEU A 523 6.68 24.82 -2.82
CA LEU A 523 6.71 25.91 -1.85
C LEU A 523 6.18 25.39 -0.52
N ALA A 524 7.00 25.42 0.53
CA ALA A 524 6.65 24.89 1.83
C ALA A 524 6.72 25.97 2.92
N TYR A 525 5.78 25.94 3.85
CA TYR A 525 5.81 26.71 5.10
C TYR A 525 5.91 25.74 6.26
N TYR A 526 6.96 25.85 7.07
CA TYR A 526 7.14 25.10 8.31
C TYR A 526 7.07 26.07 9.49
N THR A 527 6.05 25.94 10.33
CA THR A 527 5.79 26.91 11.42
C THR A 527 5.37 26.24 12.71
N ASP A 528 5.68 26.92 13.82
CA ASP A 528 5.05 26.64 15.11
C ASP A 528 3.54 26.89 15.00
N TYR A 529 2.75 26.06 15.67
CA TYR A 529 1.33 25.99 15.42
C TYR A 529 0.51 25.96 16.69
N ASP A 530 -0.56 26.77 16.75
CA ASP A 530 -1.52 26.66 17.84
C ASP A 530 -2.51 25.54 17.51
N TYR A 531 -2.18 24.31 17.92
CA TYR A 531 -3.02 23.15 17.69
C TYR A 531 -4.36 23.27 18.43
N ASN A 532 -5.45 23.34 17.68
CA ASN A 532 -6.82 23.20 18.16
C ASN A 532 -7.75 22.95 16.98
N ASP A 533 -8.94 22.43 17.25
CA ASP A 533 -9.87 22.04 16.18
C ASP A 533 -10.26 23.19 15.25
N LYS A 534 -10.38 24.43 15.78
CA LYS A 534 -10.71 25.62 14.98
C LYS A 534 -9.60 25.93 13.98
N ASN A 535 -8.34 25.96 14.40
CA ASN A 535 -7.23 26.20 13.49
C ASN A 535 -7.09 25.04 12.50
N ASN A 536 -7.25 23.80 12.97
CA ASN A 536 -7.12 22.59 12.17
C ASN A 536 -8.09 22.60 10.98
N ILE A 537 -9.36 22.93 11.21
CA ILE A 537 -10.35 23.01 10.12
C ILE A 537 -10.09 24.20 9.19
N ASN A 538 -9.62 25.34 9.71
CA ASN A 538 -9.31 26.52 8.90
C ASN A 538 -8.06 26.32 8.03
N VAL A 539 -7.06 25.54 8.48
CA VAL A 539 -5.92 25.12 7.64
C VAL A 539 -6.36 24.19 6.53
N SER A 540 -7.26 23.23 6.82
CA SER A 540 -7.86 22.37 5.79
C SER A 540 -8.65 23.20 4.76
N ALA A 541 -9.40 24.20 5.22
CA ALA A 541 -10.13 25.11 4.34
C ALA A 541 -9.19 25.98 3.50
N LEU A 542 -8.14 26.54 4.11
CA LEU A 542 -7.08 27.30 3.43
C LEU A 542 -6.44 26.48 2.30
N SER A 543 -6.11 25.22 2.57
CA SER A 543 -5.53 24.30 1.57
C SER A 543 -6.49 24.07 0.39
N SER A 544 -7.78 23.88 0.69
CA SER A 544 -8.82 23.70 -0.33
C SER A 544 -9.01 24.93 -1.20
N VAL A 545 -9.13 26.12 -0.61
CA VAL A 545 -9.38 27.36 -1.37
C VAL A 545 -8.17 27.78 -2.18
N LEU A 546 -6.94 27.59 -1.66
CA LEU A 546 -5.72 27.80 -2.44
C LEU A 546 -5.64 26.83 -3.61
N SER A 547 -6.00 25.55 -3.42
CA SER A 547 -5.99 24.58 -4.52
C SER A 547 -6.97 24.97 -5.63
N ILE A 548 -8.20 25.36 -5.29
CA ILE A 548 -9.21 25.83 -6.26
C ILE A 548 -8.65 27.01 -7.06
N LYS A 549 -8.16 28.04 -6.37
CA LYS A 549 -7.70 29.27 -7.01
C LYS A 549 -6.43 29.09 -7.83
N LEU A 550 -5.49 28.26 -7.36
CA LEU A 550 -4.28 27.97 -8.13
C LEU A 550 -4.56 27.13 -9.37
N ILE A 551 -5.59 26.26 -9.36
CA ILE A 551 -6.03 25.56 -10.57
C ILE A 551 -6.54 26.58 -11.60
N GLU A 552 -7.44 27.48 -11.19
CA GLU A 552 -7.96 28.54 -12.08
C GLU A 552 -6.80 29.39 -12.67
N ILE A 553 -5.91 29.90 -11.81
CA ILE A 553 -4.84 30.81 -12.25
C ILE A 553 -3.76 30.07 -13.06
N LEU A 554 -3.15 29.01 -12.52
CA LEU A 554 -1.96 28.40 -13.12
C LEU A 554 -2.30 27.44 -14.27
N ARG A 555 -3.44 26.74 -14.19
CA ARG A 555 -3.84 25.75 -15.20
C ARG A 555 -4.78 26.32 -16.24
N GLU A 556 -5.86 27.01 -15.83
CA GLU A 556 -6.91 27.44 -16.76
C GLU A 556 -6.55 28.76 -17.45
N GLU A 557 -6.08 29.77 -16.72
CA GLU A 557 -5.71 31.07 -17.29
C GLU A 557 -4.33 31.05 -17.96
N GLU A 558 -3.31 30.52 -17.28
CA GLU A 558 -1.93 30.56 -17.76
C GLU A 558 -1.52 29.37 -18.64
N GLY A 559 -2.31 28.29 -18.64
CA GLY A 559 -1.95 27.04 -19.32
C GLY A 559 -0.54 26.58 -18.96
N GLY A 560 -0.13 26.80 -17.70
CA GLY A 560 1.26 26.71 -17.25
C GLY A 560 1.59 25.41 -16.52
N VAL A 561 0.57 24.70 -16.03
CA VAL A 561 0.72 23.46 -15.26
C VAL A 561 -0.28 22.40 -15.70
N TYR A 562 0.09 21.13 -15.58
CA TYR A 562 -0.88 20.04 -15.72
C TYR A 562 -1.74 19.88 -14.45
N GLY A 563 -1.14 20.13 -13.29
CA GLY A 563 -1.80 20.10 -11.99
C GLY A 563 -1.06 20.95 -10.96
N VAL A 564 -1.80 21.43 -9.97
CA VAL A 564 -1.31 22.18 -8.82
C VAL A 564 -2.20 21.83 -7.62
N GLY A 565 -1.62 21.82 -6.42
CA GLY A 565 -2.38 21.62 -5.19
C GLY A 565 -1.66 22.20 -3.98
N ALA A 566 -2.44 22.61 -2.99
CA ALA A 566 -1.99 23.03 -1.67
C ALA A 566 -2.43 21.99 -0.63
N GLN A 567 -1.51 21.58 0.24
CA GLN A 567 -1.76 20.60 1.29
C GLN A 567 -1.16 21.07 2.62
N GLY A 568 -2.04 21.39 3.57
CA GLY A 568 -1.72 21.59 4.97
C GLY A 568 -1.70 20.28 5.76
N SER A 569 -0.73 20.12 6.63
CA SER A 569 -0.60 19.04 7.60
C SER A 569 -0.17 19.62 8.94
N TYR A 570 -0.72 19.13 10.04
CA TYR A 570 -0.42 19.62 11.38
C TYR A 570 -0.25 18.45 12.34
N SER A 571 0.56 18.67 13.37
CA SER A 571 0.82 17.71 14.45
C SER A 571 0.68 18.42 15.78
N LYS A 572 0.25 17.69 16.82
CA LYS A 572 0.22 18.14 18.22
C LYS A 572 1.51 17.76 18.94
N GLU A 573 2.03 16.58 18.64
CA GLU A 573 3.16 15.93 19.29
C GLU A 573 4.30 15.69 18.27
N PRO A 574 5.59 15.74 18.67
CA PRO A 574 6.10 16.06 20.02
C PRO A 574 6.00 17.56 20.37
N LYS A 575 5.82 18.40 19.35
CA LYS A 575 5.55 19.84 19.48
C LYS A 575 4.45 20.20 18.48
N PRO A 576 3.53 21.12 18.83
CA PRO A 576 2.54 21.62 17.89
C PRO A 576 3.18 22.32 16.68
N ARG A 577 3.01 21.77 15.48
CA ARG A 577 3.60 22.30 14.23
C ARG A 577 2.70 22.16 13.02
N LEU A 578 2.87 23.06 12.07
CA LEU A 578 2.17 23.09 10.78
C LEU A 578 3.20 23.01 9.64
N SER A 579 2.90 22.17 8.65
CA SER A 579 3.50 22.20 7.32
C SER A 579 2.41 22.51 6.30
N LEU A 580 2.60 23.53 5.45
CA LEU A 580 1.74 23.76 4.28
C LEU A 580 2.61 23.73 3.02
N ASN A 581 2.30 22.83 2.09
CA ASN A 581 3.06 22.62 0.86
C ASN A 581 2.19 22.97 -0.35
N ILE A 582 2.76 23.65 -1.33
CA ILE A 582 2.13 23.95 -2.62
C ILE A 582 3.05 23.43 -3.71
N GLY A 583 2.57 22.44 -4.46
CA GLY A 583 3.35 21.74 -5.47
C GLY A 583 2.76 21.89 -6.87
N PHE A 584 3.61 22.13 -7.87
CA PHE A 584 3.24 22.10 -9.28
C PHE A 584 4.42 21.79 -10.20
N GLY A 585 4.13 21.22 -11.37
CA GLY A 585 5.10 21.02 -12.45
C GLY A 585 4.83 21.98 -13.61
N THR A 586 5.87 22.60 -14.15
CA THR A 586 5.77 23.59 -15.23
C THR A 586 6.99 23.53 -16.17
N SER A 587 6.99 24.31 -17.24
CA SER A 587 8.14 24.43 -18.14
C SER A 587 9.17 25.46 -17.61
N PRO A 588 10.47 25.32 -17.95
CA PRO A 588 11.54 26.20 -17.44
C PRO A 588 11.28 27.69 -17.65
N GLU A 589 10.66 28.08 -18.76
CA GLU A 589 10.39 29.47 -19.11
C GLU A 589 9.24 30.10 -18.32
N LYS A 590 8.36 29.30 -17.72
CA LYS A 590 7.20 29.79 -16.94
C LYS A 590 7.46 29.76 -15.42
N VAL A 591 8.51 29.10 -14.94
CA VAL A 591 8.71 28.81 -13.51
C VAL A 591 8.62 30.05 -12.62
N ASP A 592 9.39 31.11 -12.92
CA ASP A 592 9.43 32.33 -12.10
C ASP A 592 8.07 33.03 -12.08
N LYS A 593 7.42 33.11 -13.25
CA LYS A 593 6.09 33.70 -13.37
C LYS A 593 5.06 32.96 -12.52
N LEU A 594 5.05 31.63 -12.55
CA LEU A 594 4.05 30.85 -11.80
C LEU A 594 4.32 30.84 -10.30
N ILE A 595 5.59 30.90 -9.87
CA ILE A 595 5.95 31.12 -8.47
C ILE A 595 5.44 32.48 -8.00
N GLU A 596 5.66 33.54 -8.77
CA GLU A 596 5.16 34.89 -8.47
C GLU A 596 3.63 34.93 -8.39
N LEU A 597 2.91 34.31 -9.33
CA LEU A 597 1.45 34.20 -9.28
C LEU A 597 0.96 33.44 -8.04
N THR A 598 1.66 32.37 -7.67
CA THR A 598 1.34 31.59 -6.46
C THR A 598 1.52 32.45 -5.20
N LYS A 599 2.65 33.14 -5.08
CA LYS A 599 2.92 34.07 -3.96
C LYS A 599 1.90 35.21 -3.92
N LYS A 600 1.51 35.74 -5.09
CA LYS A 600 0.48 36.78 -5.21
C LYS A 600 -0.86 36.30 -4.69
N GLU A 601 -1.29 35.08 -5.03
CA GLU A 601 -2.55 34.52 -4.53
C GLU A 601 -2.51 34.26 -3.02
N ILE A 602 -1.41 33.73 -2.50
CA ILE A 602 -1.20 33.59 -1.04
C ILE A 602 -1.33 34.95 -0.36
N ASN A 603 -0.67 35.98 -0.88
CA ASN A 603 -0.75 37.32 -0.33
C ASN A 603 -2.15 37.92 -0.42
N ARG A 604 -2.89 37.69 -1.52
CA ARG A 604 -4.31 38.08 -1.64
C ARG A 604 -5.15 37.43 -0.54
N VAL A 605 -5.01 36.13 -0.32
CA VAL A 605 -5.74 35.42 0.75
C VAL A 605 -5.36 35.96 2.14
N LYS A 606 -4.09 36.32 2.37
CA LYS A 606 -3.65 36.96 3.63
C LYS A 606 -4.24 38.34 3.86
N THR A 607 -4.42 39.15 2.81
CA THR A 607 -4.84 40.56 2.92
C THR A 607 -6.35 40.74 2.80
N GLU A 608 -6.99 40.01 1.90
CA GLU A 608 -8.40 40.15 1.52
C GLU A 608 -9.26 38.99 2.01
N GLY A 609 -8.67 37.79 2.14
CA GLY A 609 -9.39 36.55 2.39
C GLY A 609 -9.82 35.84 1.10
N PRO A 610 -10.23 34.56 1.16
CA PRO A 610 -10.71 33.83 0.00
C PRO A 610 -12.13 34.28 -0.40
N ASN A 611 -12.54 33.92 -1.62
CA ASN A 611 -13.91 34.19 -2.07
C ASN A 611 -14.90 33.32 -1.28
N ALA A 612 -16.05 33.89 -0.89
CA ALA A 612 -17.07 33.18 -0.12
C ALA A 612 -17.60 31.92 -0.83
N GLU A 613 -17.64 31.93 -2.18
CA GLU A 613 -18.04 30.76 -2.96
C GLU A 613 -17.09 29.57 -2.79
N ASP A 614 -15.77 29.80 -2.75
CA ASP A 614 -14.79 28.73 -2.58
C ASP A 614 -14.82 28.15 -1.17
N VAL A 615 -15.10 29.00 -0.17
CA VAL A 615 -15.36 28.53 1.20
C VAL A 615 -16.62 27.67 1.24
N GLN A 616 -17.68 28.08 0.53
CA GLN A 616 -18.92 27.29 0.45
C GLN A 616 -18.70 25.94 -0.24
N LYS A 617 -17.88 25.88 -1.29
CA LYS A 617 -17.48 24.62 -1.95
C LYS A 617 -16.80 23.68 -0.95
N PHE A 618 -15.85 24.19 -0.16
CA PHE A 618 -15.20 23.43 0.91
C PHE A 618 -16.21 22.89 1.93
N ILE A 619 -17.13 23.73 2.41
CA ILE A 619 -18.15 23.31 3.40
C ILE A 619 -19.00 22.17 2.83
N ILE A 620 -19.56 22.35 1.62
CA ILE A 620 -20.43 21.35 0.98
C ILE A 620 -19.69 20.03 0.77
N GLU A 621 -18.44 20.09 0.29
CA GLU A 621 -17.62 18.90 0.08
C GLU A 621 -17.36 18.15 1.39
N ARG A 622 -16.98 18.87 2.45
CA ARG A 622 -16.69 18.28 3.76
C ARG A 622 -17.92 17.70 4.43
N GLU A 623 -19.07 18.36 4.34
CA GLU A 623 -20.33 17.81 4.84
C GLU A 623 -20.68 16.49 4.15
N ARG A 624 -20.56 16.45 2.82
CA ARG A 624 -20.86 15.24 2.05
C ARG A 624 -19.87 14.11 2.32
N GLN A 625 -18.57 14.41 2.41
CA GLN A 625 -17.55 13.43 2.76
C GLN A 625 -17.81 12.84 4.15
N PHE A 626 -18.10 13.68 5.15
CA PHE A 626 -18.34 13.24 6.52
C PHE A 626 -19.60 12.37 6.65
N GLN A 627 -20.66 12.68 5.90
CA GLN A 627 -21.85 11.81 5.85
C GLN A 627 -21.52 10.39 5.39
N VAL A 628 -20.67 10.26 4.37
CA VAL A 628 -20.26 8.94 3.85
C VAL A 628 -19.30 8.24 4.81
N GLN A 629 -18.31 8.95 5.34
CA GLN A 629 -17.25 8.36 6.18
C GLN A 629 -17.76 7.81 7.51
N GLN A 630 -18.81 8.40 8.09
CA GLN A 630 -19.40 7.88 9.34
C GLN A 630 -19.99 6.47 9.20
N GLU A 631 -20.22 6.00 7.98
CA GLU A 631 -20.65 4.63 7.69
C GLU A 631 -19.47 3.70 7.34
N GLU A 632 -18.24 4.05 7.73
CA GLU A 632 -17.04 3.25 7.46
C GLU A 632 -16.31 2.86 8.75
N ASN A 633 -16.00 1.57 8.94
CA ASN A 633 -15.27 1.07 10.11
C ASN A 633 -13.93 1.80 10.32
N GLY A 634 -13.19 2.03 9.23
CA GLY A 634 -11.90 2.71 9.26
C GLY A 634 -11.98 4.15 9.76
N PHE A 635 -13.08 4.87 9.50
CA PHE A 635 -13.27 6.22 10.03
C PHE A 635 -13.30 6.22 11.55
N TRP A 636 -14.08 5.31 12.13
CA TRP A 636 -14.22 5.17 13.58
C TRP A 636 -12.93 4.69 14.24
N LEU A 637 -12.29 3.65 13.66
CA LEU A 637 -11.01 3.14 14.13
C LEU A 637 -9.97 4.26 14.21
N ASN A 638 -9.83 5.05 13.13
CA ASN A 638 -8.85 6.13 13.05
C ASN A 638 -9.14 7.27 14.03
N ASN A 639 -10.41 7.71 14.15
CA ASN A 639 -10.77 8.82 15.04
C ASN A 639 -10.61 8.45 16.52
N ILE A 640 -11.09 7.27 16.93
CA ILE A 640 -10.97 6.79 18.31
C ILE A 640 -9.49 6.60 18.64
N THR A 641 -8.74 5.86 17.81
CA THR A 641 -7.30 5.64 18.00
C THR A 641 -6.54 6.97 18.13
N SER A 642 -6.81 7.93 17.23
CA SER A 642 -6.10 9.21 17.23
C SER A 642 -6.42 10.05 18.47
N ALA A 643 -7.68 10.10 18.90
CA ALA A 643 -8.07 10.81 20.11
C ALA A 643 -7.38 10.22 21.35
N LEU A 644 -7.40 8.89 21.48
CA LEU A 644 -6.76 8.18 22.60
C LEU A 644 -5.24 8.38 22.63
N ARG A 645 -4.56 8.28 21.47
CA ARG A 645 -3.11 8.59 21.34
C ARG A 645 -2.78 10.01 21.78
N MET A 646 -3.67 10.97 21.52
CA MET A 646 -3.46 12.38 21.86
C MET A 646 -3.93 12.76 23.28
N GLY A 647 -4.46 11.80 24.05
CA GLY A 647 -5.06 12.04 25.36
C GLY A 647 -6.32 12.91 25.29
N GLU A 648 -7.05 12.86 24.18
CA GLU A 648 -8.23 13.67 23.91
C GLU A 648 -9.53 12.86 24.01
N ASP A 649 -10.65 13.56 24.21
CA ASP A 649 -11.98 12.95 24.27
C ASP A 649 -12.32 12.30 22.91
N PRO A 650 -12.58 10.98 22.84
CA PRO A 650 -12.92 10.30 21.59
C PRO A 650 -14.27 10.74 21.01
N THR A 651 -15.11 11.45 21.76
CA THR A 651 -16.38 12.02 21.27
C THR A 651 -16.21 13.38 20.57
N LYS A 652 -15.01 13.99 20.59
CA LYS A 652 -14.77 15.34 20.07
C LYS A 652 -15.19 15.52 18.61
N PHE A 653 -15.18 14.46 17.81
CA PHE A 653 -15.51 14.53 16.38
C PHE A 653 -17.02 14.71 16.15
N LEU A 654 -17.89 14.48 17.15
CA LEU A 654 -19.33 14.74 17.04
C LEU A 654 -19.63 16.22 16.71
N ASN A 655 -18.76 17.14 17.14
CA ASN A 655 -18.85 18.57 16.83
C ASN A 655 -18.15 18.96 15.51
N TYR A 656 -17.70 18.00 14.70
CA TYR A 656 -16.92 18.28 13.49
C TYR A 656 -17.68 19.12 12.47
N LEU A 657 -18.94 18.77 12.17
CA LEU A 657 -19.73 19.51 11.19
C LEU A 657 -20.03 20.94 11.63
N ASP A 658 -20.24 21.17 12.92
CA ASP A 658 -20.45 22.52 13.45
C ASP A 658 -19.18 23.37 13.28
N ARG A 659 -18.00 22.76 13.46
CA ARG A 659 -16.71 23.42 13.18
C ARG A 659 -16.51 23.70 11.70
N VAL A 660 -16.91 22.77 10.81
CA VAL A 660 -16.88 22.98 9.35
C VAL A 660 -17.77 24.15 8.95
N ARG A 661 -19.02 24.20 9.45
CA ARG A 661 -19.98 25.29 9.18
C ARG A 661 -19.55 26.63 9.75
N GLY A 662 -18.73 26.62 10.80
CA GLY A 662 -18.14 27.82 11.39
C GLY A 662 -16.99 28.44 10.59
N VAL A 663 -16.52 27.79 9.51
CA VAL A 663 -15.48 28.33 8.65
C VAL A 663 -16.03 29.51 7.83
N THR A 664 -15.29 30.62 7.83
CA THR A 664 -15.62 31.83 7.08
C THR A 664 -14.40 32.35 6.32
N PRO A 665 -14.57 33.24 5.33
CA PRO A 665 -13.43 33.91 4.70
C PRO A 665 -12.46 34.56 5.70
N GLU A 666 -12.98 35.19 6.76
CA GLU A 666 -12.15 35.87 7.76
C GLU A 666 -11.32 34.86 8.59
N THR A 667 -11.90 33.72 8.97
CA THR A 667 -11.14 32.72 9.76
C THR A 667 -10.04 32.06 8.93
N ILE A 668 -10.23 31.89 7.62
CA ILE A 668 -9.20 31.41 6.69
C ILE A 668 -8.11 32.47 6.51
N LYS A 669 -8.50 33.74 6.36
CA LYS A 669 -7.57 34.87 6.29
C LYS A 669 -6.71 34.97 7.54
N ASP A 670 -7.28 34.80 8.73
CA ASP A 670 -6.56 34.82 10.00
C ASP A 670 -5.47 33.75 10.05
N VAL A 671 -5.78 32.50 9.68
CA VAL A 671 -4.77 31.43 9.67
C VAL A 671 -3.73 31.64 8.57
N ALA A 672 -4.12 32.13 7.40
CA ALA A 672 -3.17 32.47 6.32
C ALA A 672 -2.19 33.56 6.78
N LYS A 673 -2.71 34.62 7.38
CA LYS A 673 -1.91 35.74 7.91
C LYS A 673 -0.96 35.28 9.01
N LYS A 674 -1.42 34.37 9.88
CA LYS A 674 -0.64 33.89 11.02
C LYS A 674 0.47 32.92 10.63
N TYR A 675 0.20 32.01 9.69
CA TYR A 675 1.10 30.88 9.44
C TYR A 675 1.82 30.92 8.09
N LEU A 676 1.38 31.72 7.11
CA LEU A 676 2.06 31.85 5.82
C LEU A 676 2.99 33.07 5.81
N ASP A 677 3.94 33.08 6.73
CA ASP A 677 4.99 34.10 6.83
C ASP A 677 6.03 33.92 5.72
N GLU A 678 6.38 34.99 5.03
CA GLU A 678 7.35 34.97 3.93
C GLU A 678 8.76 34.63 4.41
N ASP A 679 9.12 35.01 5.64
CA ASP A 679 10.39 34.61 6.27
C ASP A 679 10.45 33.09 6.57
N LYS A 680 9.31 32.40 6.53
CA LYS A 680 9.16 30.95 6.73
C LYS A 680 8.91 30.20 5.42
N LEU A 681 9.03 30.86 4.26
CA LEU A 681 8.83 30.23 2.95
C LEU A 681 10.09 29.50 2.49
N PHE A 682 9.97 28.20 2.32
CA PHE A 682 10.97 27.35 1.70
C PHE A 682 10.59 27.12 0.23
N GLN A 683 11.54 27.29 -0.67
CA GLN A 683 11.34 27.09 -2.10
C GLN A 683 12.27 25.98 -2.57
N PHE A 684 11.69 24.83 -2.90
CA PHE A 684 12.42 23.68 -3.42
C PHE A 684 12.08 23.50 -4.89
N ILE A 685 13.10 23.45 -5.75
CA ILE A 685 12.90 23.35 -7.19
C ILE A 685 13.78 22.23 -7.76
N LEU A 686 13.17 21.30 -8.46
CA LEU A 686 13.86 20.32 -9.30
C LEU A 686 13.85 20.82 -10.74
N HIS A 687 15.01 21.22 -11.22
CA HIS A 687 15.28 21.62 -12.60
C HIS A 687 15.67 20.41 -13.47
N PRO A 688 15.51 20.54 -14.79
CA PRO A 688 16.22 19.69 -15.73
C PRO A 688 17.73 19.69 -15.41
N ASP A 689 18.35 18.54 -15.55
CA ASP A 689 19.80 18.39 -15.50
C ASP A 689 20.39 19.35 -16.54
N LYS A 690 21.44 20.09 -16.16
CA LYS A 690 22.06 21.02 -17.12
C LYS A 690 22.59 20.16 -18.25
N LYS A 691 22.07 20.34 -19.48
CA LYS A 691 22.86 19.96 -20.65
C LYS A 691 24.19 20.68 -20.50
N GLU A 692 25.28 19.93 -20.32
CA GLU A 692 26.60 20.48 -20.58
C GLU A 692 26.53 21.12 -21.98
N ASN A 693 26.88 22.40 -22.02
CA ASN A 693 26.72 23.29 -23.18
C ASN A 693 27.19 22.70 -24.50
#